data_AF-A0A934IIB3-F1
#
_entry.id   AF-A0A934IIB3-F1
#
_cell.length_a   1.000
_cell.length_b   1.000
_cell.length_c   1.000
_cell.angle_alpha   90.00
_cell.angle_beta   90.00
_cell.angle_gamma   90.00
#
_symmetry.space_group_name_H-M   'P 1'
#
loop_
_entity.id
_entity.type
_entity.pdbx_description
1 polymer ?
#
loop_
_entity_poly.entity_id
_entity_poly.type
_entity_poly.pdbx_seq_one_letter_code
_entity_poly.pdbx_strand_id
1 'polypeptide(L)'
;MMAQYLAIKAAYPEGLLFYRMGDFYEMFFDDAHLAARALSIHCTTRGTHLGEPIPMAGVPVHAAEEHLARLIAQNIRVVIAEQTEDPAEAKKRGAKSVVAREVVRVVTPGTITEERLLDPSRAALLVTIAGGKGGYGIAAADVASGRFQLLATSEEGLSAELARLDPVELIAPDGLTLPHLPPRVTVTRRPPSMFRTSEASARLAEAFGVADLAAFGAFSEVEAAAGLALVLYLQETQIESAPPLDPPRKDAPGDVMVIDAATRASLELTRASRADGPTLLSAIDRTVSGIGAQRLAERIASPSTRVETIAARHDAVAVFIADPEARAGVRRALKGVSDAMRAVGRLAAGRGQPRDALAVCRALEAAATAAAALPAERPALVAAMGERLAEAPGELGARLAATLDERAASANATDGYVAEGVDAALDEARVLQNESRRFVAALQADYQQATGVRALKIKHNAVLGWFVEVPAGHADTLHGIDDFSHRQSLASAVRFTTDTLRDLESRILAASDDARSREQAIFAALVADIVAARPWIAAVADKMAELDVTAALAEIAVAARWTRPVVEEGLAFEVAAGRHPVVEAALADASRFVPNDCDLTPAEGDAKARATILTGPNMGGKSTYLRQNALIAILAQAGAYVPAARARIGVVDRLFSRIGASDDLAAGRSTFMVEMVELAAILNQAGPGALVILDEIGRGTATFDGLSIAWAALERLNEIGCRTLFATHYHELTALADRRPRIANATMRVKEWRGDIVFLHQVEPGAADRSYGVQVARLAGLPAAVVRRARDVLARLEESDRGAARAALMADLPLFAATVAPAEPAPATPHCASRLVEALDGLDPDALSPREALEALYELKAARAVDQGEG
;
A
#
# COMPACT_ATOMS: atom_id res chain seq x y z
N MET A 1 27.06 27.29 21.97
CA MET A 1 26.56 25.99 21.49
C MET A 1 25.10 25.81 21.89
N MET A 2 24.76 25.67 23.18
CA MET A 2 23.34 25.47 23.59
C MET A 2 22.38 26.57 23.12
N ALA A 3 22.79 27.84 23.09
CA ALA A 3 21.97 28.91 22.52
C ALA A 3 21.64 28.70 21.02
N GLN A 4 22.58 28.17 20.24
CA GLN A 4 22.36 27.84 18.83
C GLN A 4 21.46 26.61 18.68
N TYR A 5 21.65 25.58 19.51
CA TYR A 5 20.76 24.40 19.54
C TYR A 5 19.32 24.80 19.86
N LEU A 6 19.10 25.59 20.91
CA LEU A 6 17.77 26.06 21.31
C LEU A 6 17.12 26.94 20.25
N ALA A 7 17.89 27.79 19.55
CA ALA A 7 17.38 28.59 18.45
C ALA A 7 16.89 27.72 17.28
N ILE A 8 17.67 26.70 16.88
CA ILE A 8 17.26 25.76 15.83
C ILE A 8 16.04 24.95 16.29
N LYS A 9 16.04 24.44 17.52
CA LYS A 9 14.91 23.68 18.07
C LYS A 9 13.63 24.50 18.16
N ALA A 10 13.72 25.80 18.48
CA ALA A 10 12.56 26.70 18.50
C ALA A 10 11.92 26.89 17.11
N ALA A 11 12.71 26.81 16.04
CA ALA A 11 12.19 26.85 14.67
C ALA A 11 11.52 25.52 14.25
N TYR A 12 11.89 24.39 14.87
CA TYR A 12 11.36 23.06 14.58
C TYR A 12 10.92 22.31 15.86
N PRO A 13 9.87 22.80 16.56
CA PRO A 13 9.49 22.26 17.87
C PRO A 13 9.05 20.78 17.80
N GLU A 14 8.35 20.39 16.72
CA GLU A 14 7.76 19.07 16.52
C GLU A 14 8.76 17.99 16.05
N GLY A 15 9.99 18.36 15.66
CA GLY A 15 10.97 17.46 15.08
C GLY A 15 12.11 17.12 16.04
N LEU A 16 12.55 15.86 16.07
CA LEU A 16 13.74 15.42 16.79
C LEU A 16 15.00 16.00 16.13
N LEU A 17 15.80 16.79 16.84
CA LEU A 17 16.95 17.49 16.26
C LEU A 17 18.23 16.64 16.32
N PHE A 18 18.70 16.16 15.17
CA PHE A 18 20.03 15.59 14.97
C PHE A 18 21.04 16.72 14.79
N TYR A 19 21.73 17.08 15.87
CA TYR A 19 22.70 18.16 15.87
C TYR A 19 24.12 17.62 15.68
N ARG A 20 24.76 17.90 14.53
CA ARG A 20 26.09 17.34 14.22
C ARG A 20 27.19 17.87 15.13
N MET A 21 27.87 16.96 15.81
CA MET A 21 28.97 17.20 16.74
C MET A 21 30.14 16.26 16.40
N GLY A 22 30.98 16.66 15.45
CA GLY A 22 32.04 15.81 14.92
C GLY A 22 31.45 14.61 14.18
N ASP A 23 31.81 13.40 14.64
CA ASP A 23 31.37 12.13 14.03
C ASP A 23 30.06 11.57 14.62
N PHE A 24 29.35 12.37 15.42
CA PHE A 24 28.08 12.01 16.05
C PHE A 24 26.98 13.04 15.77
N TYR A 25 25.74 12.58 15.65
CA TYR A 25 24.55 13.41 15.86
C TYR A 25 24.14 13.31 17.32
N GLU A 26 24.16 14.44 18.01
CA GLU A 26 23.75 14.54 19.42
C GLU A 26 22.35 15.16 19.51
N MET A 27 21.57 14.69 20.49
CA MET A 27 20.23 15.17 20.83
C MET A 27 20.22 15.55 22.31
N PHE A 28 19.54 16.64 22.67
CA PHE A 28 19.52 17.17 24.05
C PHE A 28 18.11 17.34 24.60
N PHE A 29 17.98 17.39 25.93
CA PHE A 29 16.71 17.62 26.65
C PHE A 29 15.67 16.53 26.34
N ASP A 30 14.43 16.91 26.02
CA ASP A 30 13.34 15.97 25.73
C ASP A 30 13.64 15.09 24.50
N ASP A 31 14.36 15.64 23.51
CA ASP A 31 14.78 14.89 22.33
C ASP A 31 15.72 13.74 22.72
N ALA A 32 16.59 13.92 23.72
CA ALA A 32 17.45 12.85 24.22
C ALA A 32 16.64 11.72 24.85
N HIS A 33 15.61 12.03 25.64
CA HIS A 33 14.73 11.04 26.24
C HIS A 33 13.86 10.30 25.21
N LEU A 34 13.35 11.03 24.21
CA LEU A 34 12.60 10.45 23.10
C LEU A 34 13.49 9.49 22.30
N ALA A 35 14.69 9.93 21.91
CA ALA A 35 15.65 9.13 21.17
C ALA A 35 16.10 7.89 21.96
N ALA A 36 16.39 8.04 23.27
CA ALA A 36 16.78 6.93 24.13
C ALA A 36 15.72 5.82 24.17
N ARG A 37 14.44 6.18 24.28
CA ARG A 37 13.32 5.21 24.27
C ARG A 37 13.11 4.62 22.87
N ALA A 38 13.03 5.46 21.85
CA ALA A 38 12.70 5.04 20.48
C ALA A 38 13.81 4.19 19.84
N LEU A 39 15.08 4.49 20.13
CA LEU A 39 16.25 3.81 19.55
C LEU A 39 16.86 2.77 20.50
N SER A 40 16.39 2.67 21.74
CA SER A 40 16.99 1.84 22.80
C SER A 40 18.49 2.16 23.01
N ILE A 41 18.82 3.45 23.06
CA ILE A 41 20.19 3.95 23.29
C ILE A 41 20.32 4.58 24.68
N HIS A 42 21.54 4.65 25.21
CA HIS A 42 21.77 5.23 26.54
C HIS A 42 21.56 6.74 26.55
N CYS A 43 20.76 7.22 27.50
CA CYS A 43 20.68 8.64 27.85
C CYS A 43 21.75 8.95 28.89
N THR A 44 22.64 9.88 28.56
CA THR A 44 23.73 10.38 29.42
C THR A 44 23.47 11.85 29.74
N THR A 45 24.42 12.54 30.37
CA THR A 45 24.30 13.98 30.66
C THR A 45 25.54 14.75 30.21
N ARG A 46 25.35 15.99 29.74
CA ARG A 46 26.45 16.86 29.26
C ARG A 46 26.34 18.27 29.82
N GLY A 47 27.13 18.56 30.85
CA GLY A 47 27.16 19.88 31.49
C GLY A 47 25.83 20.24 32.18
N THR A 48 25.62 21.53 32.45
CA THR A 48 24.42 22.04 33.12
C THR A 48 23.80 23.22 32.36
N HIS A 49 22.47 23.30 32.39
CA HIS A 49 21.69 24.44 31.92
C HIS A 49 20.79 24.90 33.07
N LEU A 50 20.87 26.18 33.46
CA LEU A 50 20.12 26.73 34.61
C LEU A 50 20.32 25.94 35.93
N GLY A 51 21.48 25.30 36.11
CA GLY A 51 21.80 24.50 37.30
C GLY A 51 21.41 23.03 37.22
N GLU A 52 20.65 22.61 36.20
CA GLU A 52 20.25 21.21 36.00
C GLU A 52 21.12 20.51 34.95
N PRO A 53 21.43 19.21 35.11
CA PRO A 53 22.21 18.45 34.13
C PRO A 53 21.44 18.28 32.83
N ILE A 54 22.07 18.54 31.68
CA ILE A 54 21.43 18.44 30.36
C ILE A 54 21.40 16.96 29.92
N PRO A 55 20.22 16.33 29.72
CA PRO A 55 20.13 15.00 29.13
C PRO A 55 20.68 14.98 27.70
N MET A 56 21.42 13.93 27.34
CA MET A 56 22.06 13.78 26.04
C MET A 56 21.98 12.33 25.54
N ALA A 57 21.59 12.15 24.28
CA ALA A 57 21.72 10.90 23.54
C ALA A 57 22.47 11.17 22.24
N GLY A 58 23.17 10.16 21.69
CA GLY A 58 23.95 10.35 20.47
C GLY A 58 23.99 9.11 19.59
N VAL A 59 24.03 9.33 18.28
CA VAL A 59 24.19 8.28 17.26
C VAL A 59 25.39 8.60 16.36
N PRO A 60 26.24 7.63 16.01
CA PRO A 60 27.33 7.87 15.07
C PRO A 60 26.82 8.25 13.68
N VAL A 61 27.48 9.20 13.00
CA VAL A 61 27.07 9.68 11.67
C VAL A 61 27.01 8.54 10.65
N HIS A 62 28.00 7.63 10.66
CA HIS A 62 28.04 6.47 9.75
C HIS A 62 26.90 5.47 9.97
N ALA A 63 26.25 5.49 11.14
CA ALA A 63 25.11 4.64 11.48
C ALA A 63 23.77 5.41 11.47
N ALA A 64 23.78 6.69 11.12
CA ALA A 64 22.60 7.55 11.21
C ALA A 64 21.43 7.05 10.36
N GLU A 65 21.69 6.49 9.17
CA GLU A 65 20.65 5.91 8.30
C GLU A 65 19.81 4.84 9.01
N GLU A 66 20.44 3.93 9.75
CA GLU A 66 19.74 2.85 10.46
C GLU A 66 18.88 3.38 11.61
N HIS A 67 19.38 4.41 12.31
CA HIS A 67 18.63 5.07 13.36
C HIS A 67 17.46 5.89 12.80
N LEU A 68 17.66 6.58 11.68
CA LEU A 68 16.60 7.29 10.95
C LEU A 68 15.48 6.31 10.58
N ALA A 69 15.80 5.11 10.08
CA ALA A 69 14.82 4.07 9.76
C ALA A 69 13.86 3.79 10.92
N ARG A 70 14.43 3.58 12.11
CA ARG A 70 13.67 3.20 13.30
C ARG A 70 12.83 4.35 13.86
N LEU A 71 13.31 5.59 13.74
CA LEU A 71 12.55 6.77 14.15
C LEU A 71 11.37 7.02 13.20
N ILE A 72 11.61 6.92 11.90
CA ILE A 72 10.58 7.18 10.89
C ILE A 72 9.51 6.09 10.89
N ALA A 73 9.87 4.82 11.13
CA ALA A 73 8.92 3.72 11.33
C ALA A 73 8.00 3.93 12.56
N GLN A 74 8.43 4.75 13.53
CA GLN A 74 7.64 5.17 14.69
C GLN A 74 6.93 6.52 14.47
N ASN A 75 6.89 7.02 13.23
CA ASN A 75 6.34 8.32 12.84
C ASN A 75 6.99 9.52 13.55
N ILE A 76 8.28 9.41 13.90
CA ILE A 76 9.05 10.51 14.50
C ILE A 76 9.77 11.29 13.40
N ARG A 77 9.41 12.56 13.23
CA ARG A 77 10.08 13.50 12.31
C ARG A 77 11.49 13.83 12.83
N VAL A 78 12.48 13.83 11.94
CA VAL A 78 13.88 14.14 12.29
C VAL A 78 14.38 15.35 11.53
N VAL A 79 15.06 16.26 12.21
CA VAL A 79 15.63 17.50 11.66
C VAL A 79 17.15 17.34 11.70
N ILE A 80 17.81 17.44 10.54
CA ILE A 80 19.26 17.24 10.43
C ILE A 80 19.93 18.62 10.35
N ALA A 81 20.74 18.93 11.36
CA ALA A 81 21.56 20.14 11.41
C ALA A 81 23.04 19.80 11.19
N GLU A 82 23.59 20.29 10.09
CA GLU A 82 24.98 20.06 9.66
C GLU A 82 25.88 21.24 10.01
N GLN A 83 27.20 21.02 9.96
CA GLN A 83 28.19 22.08 10.11
C GLN A 83 28.39 22.79 8.77
N THR A 84 28.16 24.10 8.72
CA THR A 84 28.26 24.89 7.49
C THR A 84 29.64 25.52 7.26
N GLU A 85 30.53 25.43 8.25
CA GLU A 85 31.90 25.92 8.17
C GLU A 85 32.90 24.90 8.74
N ASP A 86 34.13 24.90 8.22
CA ASP A 86 35.20 24.06 8.74
C ASP A 86 35.61 24.55 10.16
N PRO A 87 35.84 23.65 11.13
CA PRO A 87 36.45 24.00 12.42
C PRO A 87 37.69 24.91 12.34
N ALA A 88 38.50 24.81 11.29
CA ALA A 88 39.66 25.66 11.03
C ALA A 88 39.26 27.10 10.68
N GLU A 89 38.17 27.29 9.93
CA GLU A 89 37.60 28.60 9.60
C GLU A 89 36.87 29.22 10.77
N ALA A 90 36.15 28.42 11.56
CA ALA A 90 35.57 28.86 12.82
C ALA A 90 36.66 29.42 13.75
N LYS A 91 37.79 28.73 13.91
CA LYS A 91 38.94 29.19 14.72
C LYS A 91 39.50 30.55 14.25
N LYS A 92 39.43 30.88 12.95
CA LYS A 92 39.84 32.20 12.43
C LYS A 92 38.94 33.33 12.95
N ARG A 93 37.67 33.06 13.28
CA ARG A 93 36.73 34.03 13.89
C ARG A 93 36.94 34.23 15.40
N GLY A 94 37.84 33.46 16.01
CA GLY A 94 38.25 33.56 17.42
C GLY A 94 38.26 32.21 18.13
N ALA A 95 39.11 32.04 19.15
CA ALA A 95 39.30 30.76 19.85
C ALA A 95 38.06 30.22 20.60
N LYS A 96 37.00 31.03 20.76
CA LYS A 96 35.73 30.68 21.42
C LYS A 96 34.53 30.67 20.46
N SER A 97 34.74 30.88 19.16
CA SER A 97 33.65 30.84 18.19
C SER A 97 33.08 29.42 18.08
N VAL A 98 31.76 29.32 17.97
CA VAL A 98 31.06 28.05 17.81
C VAL A 98 30.87 27.82 16.32
N VAL A 99 31.20 26.61 15.86
CA VAL A 99 30.98 26.20 14.45
C VAL A 99 29.53 26.48 14.06
N ALA A 100 29.32 27.26 13.01
CA ALA A 100 28.02 27.56 12.44
C ALA A 100 27.33 26.28 11.98
N ARG A 101 26.02 26.20 12.23
CA ARG A 101 25.20 25.04 11.92
C ARG A 101 23.85 25.50 11.46
N GLU A 102 23.39 24.86 10.40
CA GLU A 102 22.12 25.13 9.77
C GLU A 102 21.40 23.82 9.50
N VAL A 103 20.07 23.89 9.42
CA VAL A 103 19.25 22.74 9.08
C VAL A 103 19.35 22.55 7.58
N VAL A 104 19.85 21.39 7.17
CA VAL A 104 20.01 21.04 5.74
C VAL A 104 18.81 20.27 5.21
N ARG A 105 18.13 19.56 6.11
CA ARG A 105 17.02 18.67 5.76
C ARG A 105 16.15 18.34 6.96
N VAL A 106 14.89 18.10 6.66
CA VAL A 106 13.92 17.48 7.56
C VAL A 106 13.50 16.16 6.92
N VAL A 107 13.68 15.06 7.66
CA VAL A 107 13.27 13.71 7.25
C VAL A 107 11.90 13.41 7.84
N THR A 108 10.94 13.09 6.98
CA THR A 108 9.58 12.67 7.30
C THR A 108 9.24 11.38 6.54
N PRO A 109 8.21 10.61 6.93
CA PRO A 109 7.87 9.36 6.24
C PRO A 109 7.68 9.48 4.72
N GLY A 110 7.12 10.61 4.23
CA GLY A 110 6.90 10.85 2.80
C GLY A 110 8.05 11.53 2.06
N THR A 111 9.14 11.92 2.74
CA THR A 111 10.27 12.65 2.14
C THR A 111 11.60 11.88 2.21
N ILE A 112 11.50 10.58 2.46
CA ILE A 112 12.61 9.63 2.45
C ILE A 112 13.08 9.41 1.01
N THR A 113 14.41 9.34 0.82
CA THR A 113 15.05 9.05 -0.49
C THR A 113 16.01 7.87 -0.42
N GLU A 114 16.39 7.48 0.80
CA GLU A 114 17.32 6.43 1.13
C GLU A 114 16.71 5.05 0.85
N GLU A 115 17.37 4.27 0.00
CA GLU A 115 16.86 2.97 -0.45
C GLU A 115 16.60 1.98 0.69
N ARG A 116 17.46 1.98 1.72
CA ARG A 116 17.31 1.10 2.89
C ARG A 116 16.07 1.37 3.73
N LEU A 117 15.51 2.57 3.60
CA LEU A 117 14.36 3.03 4.37
C LEU A 117 13.04 2.80 3.63
N LEU A 118 13.12 2.51 2.33
CA LEU A 118 11.98 2.35 1.45
C LEU A 118 11.70 0.86 1.25
N ASP A 119 10.43 0.49 1.31
CA ASP A 119 9.99 -0.82 0.85
C ASP A 119 10.19 -0.88 -0.69
N PRO A 120 10.93 -1.85 -1.24
CA PRO A 120 11.12 -1.96 -2.68
C PRO A 120 9.82 -2.30 -3.41
N SER A 121 8.85 -2.94 -2.74
CA SER A 121 7.58 -3.39 -3.32
C SER A 121 6.47 -2.35 -3.29
N ARG A 122 6.67 -1.23 -2.59
CA ARG A 122 5.64 -0.19 -2.39
C ARG A 122 6.18 1.22 -2.63
N ALA A 123 5.33 2.07 -3.18
CA ALA A 123 5.60 3.49 -3.31
C ALA A 123 5.41 4.18 -1.94
N ALA A 124 6.36 5.04 -1.57
CA ALA A 124 6.25 5.87 -0.36
C ALA A 124 5.64 7.21 -0.74
N LEU A 125 4.31 7.24 -0.86
CA LEU A 125 3.60 8.41 -1.38
C LEU A 125 3.39 9.49 -0.31
N LEU A 126 3.89 10.69 -0.60
CA LEU A 126 3.52 11.94 0.05
C LEU A 126 2.29 12.50 -0.66
N VAL A 127 1.21 12.71 0.09
CA VAL A 127 -0.04 13.23 -0.45
C VAL A 127 -0.38 14.57 0.20
N THR A 128 -0.89 15.51 -0.59
CA THR A 128 -1.47 16.77 -0.09
C THR A 128 -2.93 16.88 -0.52
N ILE A 129 -3.75 17.51 0.33
CA ILE A 129 -5.15 17.80 0.02
C ILE A 129 -5.39 19.30 0.11
N ALA A 130 -5.93 19.89 -0.95
CA ALA A 130 -6.45 21.26 -0.97
C ALA A 130 -7.94 21.26 -1.31
N GLY A 131 -8.66 22.31 -0.90
CA GLY A 131 -10.08 22.49 -1.21
C GLY A 131 -11.02 22.45 -0.01
N GLY A 132 -12.30 22.14 -0.27
CA GLY A 132 -13.38 22.18 0.73
C GLY A 132 -14.74 21.81 0.14
N LYS A 133 -15.82 22.49 0.58
CA LYS A 133 -17.23 22.16 0.24
C LYS A 133 -17.59 22.15 -1.26
N GLY A 134 -16.70 22.62 -2.14
CA GLY A 134 -16.89 22.62 -3.61
C GLY A 134 -16.10 21.54 -4.36
N GLY A 135 -15.34 20.70 -3.64
CA GLY A 135 -14.43 19.71 -4.21
C GLY A 135 -13.03 19.80 -3.61
N TYR A 136 -12.27 18.72 -3.79
CA TYR A 136 -10.90 18.56 -3.32
C TYR A 136 -9.96 18.33 -4.48
N GLY A 137 -8.80 18.99 -4.42
CA GLY A 137 -7.63 18.62 -5.20
C GLY A 137 -6.70 17.78 -4.35
N ILE A 138 -6.13 16.74 -4.95
CA ILE A 138 -5.17 15.85 -4.33
C ILE A 138 -3.91 15.86 -5.19
N ALA A 139 -2.76 16.04 -4.55
CA ALA A 139 -1.47 15.83 -5.19
C ALA A 139 -0.75 14.67 -4.50
N ALA A 140 -0.20 13.75 -5.28
CA ALA A 140 0.55 12.60 -4.80
C ALA A 140 1.93 12.57 -5.44
N ALA A 141 2.96 12.40 -4.62
CA ALA A 141 4.34 12.27 -5.10
C ALA A 141 5.07 11.09 -4.45
N ASP A 142 5.77 10.30 -5.25
CA ASP A 142 6.89 9.48 -4.76
C ASP A 142 8.15 10.34 -4.91
N VAL A 143 8.60 10.91 -3.80
CA VAL A 143 9.71 11.89 -3.77
C VAL A 143 11.02 11.25 -4.23
N ALA A 144 11.22 9.97 -3.97
CA ALA A 144 12.47 9.28 -4.31
C ALA A 144 12.60 9.07 -5.83
N SER A 145 11.52 8.69 -6.50
CA SER A 145 11.48 8.50 -7.97
C SER A 145 11.19 9.80 -8.74
N GLY A 146 10.56 10.78 -8.08
CA GLY A 146 10.10 12.02 -8.66
C GLY A 146 8.71 11.94 -9.30
N ARG A 147 8.01 10.80 -9.25
CA ARG A 147 6.65 10.68 -9.82
C ARG A 147 5.70 11.66 -9.16
N PHE A 148 4.92 12.38 -9.96
CA PHE A 148 3.99 13.40 -9.47
C PHE A 148 2.64 13.35 -10.20
N GLN A 149 1.56 13.21 -9.44
CA GLN A 149 0.20 13.09 -9.95
C GLN A 149 -0.73 14.11 -9.28
N LEU A 150 -1.63 14.68 -10.07
CA LEU A 150 -2.72 15.54 -9.62
C LEU A 150 -4.07 14.92 -9.97
N LEU A 151 -5.04 15.04 -9.08
CA LEU A 151 -6.42 14.59 -9.31
C LEU A 151 -7.42 15.41 -8.52
N ALA A 152 -8.63 15.54 -9.08
CA ALA A 152 -9.78 16.18 -8.44
C ALA A 152 -10.78 15.11 -7.98
N THR A 153 -11.39 15.34 -6.81
CA THR A 153 -12.44 14.49 -6.27
C THR A 153 -13.52 15.30 -5.57
N SER A 154 -14.73 14.73 -5.48
CA SER A 154 -15.78 15.22 -4.60
C SER A 154 -15.49 14.87 -3.13
N GLU A 155 -16.28 15.41 -2.21
CA GLU A 155 -16.22 15.09 -0.78
C GLU A 155 -16.48 13.60 -0.52
N GLU A 156 -17.41 13.00 -1.26
CA GLU A 156 -17.75 11.58 -1.15
C GLU A 156 -16.63 10.67 -1.66
N GLY A 157 -15.92 11.09 -2.72
CA GLY A 157 -14.82 10.31 -3.32
C GLY A 157 -13.49 10.40 -2.57
N LEU A 158 -13.32 11.39 -1.68
CA LEU A 158 -12.05 11.65 -0.98
C LEU A 158 -11.53 10.44 -0.22
N SER A 159 -12.40 9.70 0.47
CA SER A 159 -12.03 8.49 1.20
C SER A 159 -11.54 7.38 0.28
N ALA A 160 -12.20 7.19 -0.88
CA ALA A 160 -11.84 6.18 -1.87
C ALA A 160 -10.49 6.48 -2.51
N GLU A 161 -10.23 7.75 -2.85
CA GLU A 161 -8.94 8.17 -3.43
C GLU A 161 -7.79 8.04 -2.44
N LEU A 162 -7.98 8.41 -1.16
CA LEU A 162 -6.93 8.23 -0.15
C LEU A 162 -6.64 6.75 0.14
N ALA A 163 -7.67 5.90 0.13
CA ALA A 163 -7.48 4.45 0.25
C ALA A 163 -6.82 3.82 -1.00
N ARG A 164 -7.03 4.41 -2.18
CA ARG A 164 -6.38 3.99 -3.44
C ARG A 164 -4.91 4.37 -3.47
N LEU A 165 -4.58 5.61 -3.10
CA LEU A 165 -3.21 6.12 -3.08
C LEU A 165 -2.40 5.54 -1.93
N ASP A 166 -3.04 5.19 -0.82
CA ASP A 166 -2.40 4.58 0.33
C ASP A 166 -1.17 5.34 0.89
N PRO A 167 -1.30 6.65 1.21
CA PRO A 167 -0.17 7.51 1.53
C PRO A 167 0.58 7.08 2.79
N VAL A 168 1.90 7.29 2.81
CA VAL A 168 2.70 7.17 4.03
C VAL A 168 2.62 8.45 4.87
N GLU A 169 2.46 9.59 4.20
CA GLU A 169 2.31 10.90 4.82
C GLU A 169 1.26 11.74 4.07
N LEU A 170 0.38 12.39 4.83
CA LEU A 170 -0.69 13.23 4.34
C LEU A 170 -0.57 14.65 4.90
N ILE A 171 -0.45 15.64 4.01
CA ILE A 171 -0.37 17.05 4.36
C ILE A 171 -1.74 17.70 4.13
N ALA A 172 -2.31 18.28 5.18
CA ALA A 172 -3.64 18.85 5.15
C ALA A 172 -3.72 20.21 5.87
N PRO A 173 -4.62 21.12 5.43
CA PRO A 173 -4.80 22.39 6.12
C PRO A 173 -5.33 22.22 7.55
N ASP A 174 -4.95 23.13 8.44
CA ASP A 174 -5.52 23.23 9.78
C ASP A 174 -7.04 23.42 9.72
N GLY A 175 -7.75 22.71 10.59
CA GLY A 175 -9.21 22.77 10.68
C GLY A 175 -9.98 21.98 9.61
N LEU A 176 -9.31 21.34 8.64
CA LEU A 176 -9.99 20.46 7.69
C LEU A 176 -10.36 19.12 8.34
N THR A 177 -11.65 18.80 8.35
CA THR A 177 -12.15 17.48 8.74
C THR A 177 -11.72 16.46 7.70
N LEU A 178 -10.88 15.50 8.09
CA LEU A 178 -10.46 14.42 7.23
C LEU A 178 -11.40 13.22 7.42
N PRO A 179 -11.67 12.43 6.37
CA PRO A 179 -12.38 11.16 6.51
C PRO A 179 -11.58 10.18 7.38
N HIS A 180 -12.14 9.02 7.69
CA HIS A 180 -11.41 7.97 8.41
C HIS A 180 -10.16 7.59 7.61
N LEU A 181 -8.99 7.88 8.17
CA LEU A 181 -7.71 7.61 7.53
C LEU A 181 -7.22 6.20 7.86
N PRO A 182 -6.38 5.60 7.00
CA PRO A 182 -5.73 4.36 7.35
C PRO A 182 -4.84 4.52 8.60
N PRO A 183 -4.75 3.51 9.50
CA PRO A 183 -4.13 3.65 10.83
C PRO A 183 -2.60 3.92 10.83
N ARG A 184 -1.92 3.86 9.68
CA ARG A 184 -0.47 4.08 9.56
C ARG A 184 -0.08 5.38 8.84
N VAL A 185 -1.06 6.19 8.43
CA VAL A 185 -0.78 7.45 7.73
C VAL A 185 -0.35 8.52 8.74
N THR A 186 0.81 9.12 8.52
CA THR A 186 1.20 10.31 9.29
C THR A 186 0.47 11.53 8.74
N VAL A 187 -0.32 12.21 9.56
CA VAL A 187 -1.00 13.46 9.15
C VAL A 187 -0.22 14.65 9.66
N THR A 188 0.26 15.47 8.74
CA THR A 188 0.95 16.73 9.04
C THR A 188 0.02 17.90 8.71
N ARG A 189 -0.31 18.71 9.71
CA ARG A 189 -1.14 19.89 9.53
C ARG A 189 -0.32 21.13 9.20
N ARG A 190 -0.84 21.98 8.32
CA ARG A 190 -0.20 23.21 7.87
C ARG A 190 -1.20 24.37 7.76
N PRO A 191 -0.71 25.63 7.83
CA PRO A 191 -1.58 26.81 7.73
C PRO A 191 -2.41 26.81 6.44
N PRO A 192 -3.70 27.17 6.48
CA PRO A 192 -4.57 27.16 5.30
C PRO A 192 -4.10 28.05 4.14
N SER A 193 -3.25 29.05 4.39
CA SER A 193 -2.65 29.91 3.37
C SER A 193 -1.78 29.16 2.36
N MET A 194 -1.18 28.02 2.76
CA MET A 194 -0.40 27.16 1.87
C MET A 194 -1.26 26.47 0.80
N PHE A 195 -2.56 26.29 1.06
CA PHE A 195 -3.48 25.50 0.23
C PHE A 195 -4.52 26.36 -0.51
N ARG A 196 -4.43 27.69 -0.39
CA ARG A 196 -5.41 28.63 -0.93
C ARG A 196 -4.70 29.80 -1.58
N THR A 197 -4.52 29.74 -2.89
CA THR A 197 -3.95 30.85 -3.67
C THR A 197 -4.66 30.92 -5.01
N SER A 198 -5.16 32.10 -5.38
CA SER A 198 -5.77 32.36 -6.70
C SER A 198 -4.77 32.31 -7.87
N GLU A 199 -3.48 32.18 -7.55
CA GLU A 199 -2.36 32.08 -8.48
C GLU A 199 -1.65 30.72 -8.37
N ALA A 200 -2.34 29.70 -7.84
CA ALA A 200 -1.74 28.39 -7.61
C ALA A 200 -1.21 27.78 -8.92
N SER A 201 -1.98 27.89 -10.00
CA SER A 201 -1.58 27.43 -11.32
C SER A 201 -0.33 28.11 -11.85
N ALA A 202 -0.23 29.45 -11.73
CA ALA A 202 0.92 30.22 -12.19
C ALA A 202 2.19 29.90 -11.39
N ARG A 203 2.09 29.80 -10.07
CA ARG A 203 3.23 29.46 -9.20
C ARG A 203 3.71 28.03 -9.38
N LEU A 204 2.78 27.10 -9.64
CA LEU A 204 3.15 25.73 -9.97
C LEU A 204 3.83 25.65 -11.34
N ALA A 205 3.35 26.41 -12.34
CA ALA A 205 4.01 26.53 -13.64
C ALA A 205 5.45 27.06 -13.51
N GLU A 206 5.65 28.10 -12.70
CA GLU A 206 6.97 28.65 -12.36
C GLU A 206 7.88 27.59 -11.72
N ALA A 207 7.36 26.80 -10.78
CA ALA A 207 8.12 25.73 -10.12
C ALA A 207 8.62 24.64 -11.10
N PHE A 208 7.93 24.42 -12.22
CA PHE A 208 8.35 23.50 -13.29
C PHE A 208 9.05 24.21 -14.46
N GLY A 209 9.29 25.52 -14.37
CA GLY A 209 9.97 26.30 -15.41
C GLY A 209 9.16 26.46 -16.72
N VAL A 210 7.83 26.36 -16.65
CA VAL A 210 6.93 26.55 -17.80
C VAL A 210 6.08 27.81 -17.65
N ALA A 211 5.64 28.39 -18.76
CA ALA A 211 4.79 29.59 -18.74
C ALA A 211 3.35 29.29 -18.28
N ASP A 212 2.85 28.09 -18.56
CA ASP A 212 1.49 27.65 -18.23
C ASP A 212 1.46 26.14 -17.98
N LEU A 213 0.67 25.70 -17.00
CA LEU A 213 0.40 24.29 -16.71
C LEU A 213 -0.32 23.58 -17.86
N ALA A 214 -0.96 24.32 -18.76
CA ALA A 214 -1.56 23.78 -19.98
C ALA A 214 -0.57 22.95 -20.83
N ALA A 215 0.73 23.16 -20.67
CA ALA A 215 1.77 22.34 -21.28
C ALA A 215 1.76 20.86 -20.83
N PHE A 216 1.25 20.58 -19.62
CA PHE A 216 1.18 19.24 -19.04
C PHE A 216 -0.24 18.67 -19.01
N GLY A 217 -1.26 19.51 -19.15
CA GLY A 217 -2.66 19.11 -19.19
C GLY A 217 -3.59 20.17 -18.61
N ALA A 218 -4.89 19.86 -18.62
CA ALA A 218 -5.91 20.73 -18.02
C ALA A 218 -6.11 20.38 -16.54
N PHE A 219 -5.63 21.27 -15.67
CA PHE A 219 -5.78 21.17 -14.21
C PHE A 219 -6.72 22.26 -13.70
N SER A 220 -7.56 21.90 -12.75
CA SER A 220 -8.38 22.84 -11.99
C SER A 220 -7.55 23.59 -10.95
N GLU A 221 -8.01 24.76 -10.52
CA GLU A 221 -7.33 25.55 -9.48
C GLU A 221 -7.16 24.77 -8.16
N VAL A 222 -8.11 23.90 -7.82
CA VAL A 222 -8.00 23.05 -6.61
C VAL A 222 -6.90 21.99 -6.75
N GLU A 223 -6.73 21.40 -7.95
CA GLU A 223 -5.62 20.49 -8.25
C GLU A 223 -4.27 21.21 -8.19
N ALA A 224 -4.19 22.39 -8.82
CA ALA A 224 -2.99 23.22 -8.79
C ALA A 224 -2.62 23.66 -7.37
N ALA A 225 -3.60 24.01 -6.53
CA ALA A 225 -3.38 24.36 -5.13
C ALA A 225 -2.82 23.21 -4.30
N ALA A 226 -3.31 21.97 -4.50
CA ALA A 226 -2.76 20.79 -3.86
C ALA A 226 -1.31 20.53 -4.32
N GLY A 227 -1.06 20.65 -5.63
CA GLY A 227 0.27 20.48 -6.22
C GLY A 227 1.27 21.50 -5.69
N LEU A 228 0.88 22.78 -5.63
CA LEU A 228 1.71 23.84 -5.06
C LEU A 228 2.01 23.58 -3.58
N ALA A 229 1.02 23.18 -2.78
CA ALA A 229 1.24 22.84 -1.38
C ALA A 229 2.26 21.70 -1.21
N LEU A 230 2.24 20.69 -2.10
CA LEU A 230 3.24 19.61 -2.10
C LEU A 230 4.64 20.16 -2.37
N VAL A 231 4.80 20.98 -3.41
CA VAL A 231 6.09 21.59 -3.78
C VAL A 231 6.61 22.47 -2.65
N LEU A 232 5.77 23.31 -2.03
CA LEU A 232 6.15 24.15 -0.89
C LEU A 232 6.59 23.29 0.30
N TYR A 233 5.89 22.19 0.59
CA TYR A 233 6.29 21.27 1.66
C TYR A 233 7.64 20.58 1.36
N LEU A 234 7.91 20.24 0.10
CA LEU A 234 9.21 19.73 -0.31
C LEU A 234 10.30 20.78 -0.15
N GLN A 235 10.05 22.05 -0.48
CA GLN A 235 11.00 23.14 -0.23
C GLN A 235 11.27 23.35 1.28
N GLU A 236 10.25 23.19 2.14
CA GLU A 236 10.41 23.27 3.60
C GLU A 236 11.23 22.09 4.17
N THR A 237 11.17 20.92 3.55
CA THR A 237 11.80 19.69 4.07
C THR A 237 13.14 19.36 3.43
N GLN A 238 13.32 19.68 2.15
CA GLN A 238 14.50 19.40 1.34
C GLN A 238 15.28 20.70 1.05
N ILE A 239 15.73 21.37 2.12
CA ILE A 239 16.22 22.76 2.09
C ILE A 239 17.39 22.95 1.12
N GLU A 240 18.42 22.08 1.15
CA GLU A 240 19.58 22.23 0.26
C GLU A 240 19.30 21.79 -1.19
N SER A 241 18.65 20.63 -1.35
CA SER A 241 18.39 20.04 -2.66
C SER A 241 17.29 18.99 -2.56
N ALA A 242 16.28 19.09 -3.40
CA ALA A 242 15.21 18.10 -3.53
C ALA A 242 15.43 17.26 -4.79
N PRO A 243 15.08 15.96 -4.76
CA PRO A 243 14.93 15.21 -6.00
C PRO A 243 13.96 15.95 -6.94
N PRO A 244 14.31 16.11 -8.22
CA PRO A 244 13.43 16.78 -9.16
C PRO A 244 12.16 15.96 -9.34
N LEU A 245 11.00 16.63 -9.29
CA LEU A 245 9.73 15.99 -9.64
C LEU A 245 9.59 15.92 -11.17
N ASP A 246 8.89 14.89 -11.63
CA ASP A 246 8.39 14.81 -12.99
C ASP A 246 7.23 15.80 -13.18
N PRO A 247 6.97 16.22 -14.43
CA PRO A 247 5.78 17.01 -14.72
C PRO A 247 4.50 16.35 -14.19
N PRO A 248 3.56 17.13 -13.64
CA PRO A 248 2.32 16.61 -13.08
C PRO A 248 1.53 15.84 -14.14
N ARG A 249 1.07 14.64 -13.79
CA ARG A 249 0.18 13.82 -14.61
C ARG A 249 -1.23 13.82 -14.04
N LYS A 250 -2.21 13.68 -14.93
CA LYS A 250 -3.63 13.54 -14.60
C LYS A 250 -4.18 12.30 -15.28
N ASP A 251 -4.85 11.45 -14.50
CA ASP A 251 -5.63 10.34 -15.05
C ASP A 251 -6.93 10.89 -15.64
N ALA A 252 -7.39 10.34 -16.76
CA ALA A 252 -8.66 10.75 -17.34
C ALA A 252 -9.83 10.31 -16.44
N PRO A 253 -10.86 11.16 -16.24
CA PRO A 253 -12.02 10.79 -15.44
C PRO A 253 -12.71 9.54 -16.02
N GLY A 254 -12.96 8.55 -15.16
CA GLY A 254 -13.70 7.33 -15.54
C GLY A 254 -12.87 6.22 -16.19
N ASP A 255 -11.55 6.39 -16.36
CA ASP A 255 -10.65 5.36 -16.92
C ASP A 255 -10.29 4.23 -15.93
N VAL A 256 -10.65 4.41 -14.65
CA VAL A 256 -10.35 3.48 -13.56
C VAL A 256 -11.61 3.08 -12.81
N MET A 257 -11.67 1.82 -12.38
CA MET A 257 -12.74 1.30 -11.54
C MET A 257 -12.72 1.99 -10.17
N VAL A 258 -13.85 2.55 -9.76
CA VAL A 258 -14.02 3.13 -8.44
C VAL A 258 -14.27 2.02 -7.43
N ILE A 259 -13.40 1.92 -6.43
CA ILE A 259 -13.50 0.97 -5.32
C ILE A 259 -13.37 1.77 -4.04
N ASP A 260 -14.42 1.75 -3.22
CA ASP A 260 -14.44 2.50 -1.96
C ASP A 260 -13.48 1.91 -0.91
N ALA A 261 -13.19 2.70 0.13
CA ALA A 261 -12.23 2.31 1.16
C ALA A 261 -12.66 1.02 1.90
N ALA A 262 -13.95 0.87 2.19
CA ALA A 262 -14.50 -0.28 2.89
C ALA A 262 -14.34 -1.56 2.04
N THR A 263 -14.64 -1.51 0.75
CA THR A 263 -14.48 -2.61 -0.21
C THR A 263 -13.02 -3.03 -0.32
N ARG A 264 -12.09 -2.07 -0.43
CA ARG A 264 -10.64 -2.36 -0.50
C ARG A 264 -10.15 -3.13 0.73
N ALA A 265 -10.59 -2.71 1.91
CA ALA A 265 -10.28 -3.39 3.17
C ALA A 265 -10.93 -4.78 3.24
N SER A 266 -12.22 -4.87 2.88
CA SER A 266 -13.01 -6.10 2.91
C SER A 266 -12.47 -7.19 1.97
N LEU A 267 -11.97 -6.79 0.81
CA LEU A 267 -11.36 -7.67 -0.19
C LEU A 267 -9.86 -7.94 0.05
N GLU A 268 -9.27 -7.31 1.06
CA GLU A 268 -7.85 -7.44 1.43
C GLU A 268 -6.91 -7.29 0.22
N LEU A 269 -7.13 -6.25 -0.61
CA LEU A 269 -6.44 -6.11 -1.90
C LEU A 269 -4.92 -5.99 -1.74
N THR A 270 -4.49 -5.01 -0.94
CA THR A 270 -3.07 -4.73 -0.66
C THR A 270 -2.75 -4.81 0.83
N ARG A 271 -3.78 -4.81 1.68
CA ARG A 271 -3.66 -4.81 3.15
C ARG A 271 -4.50 -5.94 3.71
N ALA A 272 -3.90 -6.73 4.58
CA ALA A 272 -4.61 -7.77 5.30
C ALA A 272 -5.27 -7.20 6.56
N SER A 273 -6.37 -7.82 6.99
CA SER A 273 -7.05 -7.48 8.24
C SER A 273 -6.21 -7.86 9.47
N ARG A 274 -5.31 -8.84 9.31
CA ARG A 274 -4.32 -9.27 10.32
C ARG A 274 -2.92 -8.87 9.85
N ALA A 275 -2.03 -8.50 10.76
CA ALA A 275 -0.70 -7.98 10.43
C ALA A 275 0.11 -8.87 9.46
N ASP A 276 -0.03 -10.20 9.57
CA ASP A 276 0.67 -11.19 8.73
C ASP A 276 -0.30 -12.01 7.84
N GLY A 277 -1.49 -11.49 7.56
CA GLY A 277 -2.48 -12.18 6.72
C GLY A 277 -2.13 -12.12 5.22
N PRO A 278 -2.60 -13.08 4.40
CA PRO A 278 -2.44 -13.01 2.96
C PRO A 278 -3.36 -11.94 2.35
N THR A 279 -2.91 -11.30 1.27
CA THR A 279 -3.67 -10.30 0.50
C THR A 279 -3.85 -10.79 -0.93
N LEU A 280 -4.70 -10.13 -1.72
CA LEU A 280 -4.73 -10.40 -3.17
C LEU A 280 -3.35 -10.18 -3.78
N LEU A 281 -2.71 -9.05 -3.46
CA LEU A 281 -1.37 -8.71 -3.99
C LEU A 281 -0.34 -9.79 -3.63
N SER A 282 -0.26 -10.22 -2.37
CA SER A 282 0.74 -11.23 -1.97
C SER A 282 0.47 -12.62 -2.56
N ALA A 283 -0.78 -12.97 -2.85
CA ALA A 283 -1.13 -14.23 -3.49
C ALA A 283 -0.66 -14.27 -4.97
N ILE A 284 -0.81 -13.17 -5.69
CA ILE A 284 -0.60 -13.11 -7.15
C ILE A 284 0.78 -12.61 -7.57
N ASP A 285 1.47 -11.86 -6.70
CA ASP A 285 2.73 -11.22 -7.07
C ASP A 285 3.82 -12.27 -7.36
N ARG A 286 4.29 -12.27 -8.61
CA ARG A 286 5.41 -13.07 -9.11
C ARG A 286 6.47 -12.20 -9.78
N THR A 287 6.41 -10.89 -9.58
CA THR A 287 7.38 -9.93 -10.13
C THR A 287 8.77 -10.24 -9.58
N VAL A 288 9.80 -9.87 -10.33
CA VAL A 288 11.21 -10.15 -9.96
C VAL A 288 12.01 -8.88 -9.66
N SER A 289 11.37 -7.71 -9.82
CA SER A 289 11.91 -6.38 -9.55
C SER A 289 10.98 -5.56 -8.67
N GLY A 290 11.53 -4.62 -7.89
CA GLY A 290 10.74 -3.73 -7.05
C GLY A 290 9.81 -2.81 -7.85
N ILE A 291 10.28 -2.30 -9.01
CA ILE A 291 9.47 -1.47 -9.91
C ILE A 291 8.29 -2.24 -10.50
N GLY A 292 8.45 -3.53 -10.78
CA GLY A 292 7.38 -4.42 -11.22
C GLY A 292 6.34 -4.63 -10.11
N ALA A 293 6.77 -4.90 -8.88
CA ALA A 293 5.90 -5.08 -7.72
C ALA A 293 5.04 -3.82 -7.46
N GLN A 294 5.67 -2.63 -7.48
CA GLN A 294 4.96 -1.35 -7.35
C GLN A 294 3.93 -1.15 -8.47
N ARG A 295 4.30 -1.46 -9.71
CA ARG A 295 3.39 -1.36 -10.87
C ARG A 295 2.21 -2.32 -10.79
N LEU A 296 2.44 -3.54 -10.28
CA LEU A 296 1.36 -4.50 -10.03
C LEU A 296 0.41 -3.99 -8.94
N ALA A 297 0.95 -3.46 -7.84
CA ALA A 297 0.16 -2.88 -6.76
C ALA A 297 -0.73 -1.73 -7.27
N GLU A 298 -0.17 -0.83 -8.09
CA GLU A 298 -0.93 0.25 -8.74
C GLU A 298 -2.04 -0.27 -9.65
N ARG A 299 -1.76 -1.32 -10.43
CA ARG A 299 -2.72 -1.93 -11.36
C ARG A 299 -3.90 -2.60 -10.65
N ILE A 300 -3.66 -3.22 -9.50
CA ILE A 300 -4.71 -3.77 -8.63
C ILE A 300 -5.46 -2.65 -7.90
N ALA A 301 -4.77 -1.58 -7.52
CA ALA A 301 -5.39 -0.42 -6.88
C ALA A 301 -6.28 0.38 -7.84
N SER A 302 -5.95 0.39 -9.14
CA SER A 302 -6.65 1.13 -10.20
C SER A 302 -6.90 0.26 -11.45
N PRO A 303 -7.81 -0.73 -11.38
CA PRO A 303 -8.19 -1.53 -12.56
C PRO A 303 -8.75 -0.62 -13.65
N SER A 304 -8.43 -0.87 -14.92
CA SER A 304 -8.90 -0.01 -16.01
C SER A 304 -10.36 -0.32 -16.36
N THR A 305 -11.10 0.68 -16.84
CA THR A 305 -12.44 0.51 -17.44
C THR A 305 -12.38 0.51 -18.97
N ARG A 306 -11.23 0.83 -19.57
CA ARG A 306 -11.07 0.87 -21.02
C ARG A 306 -10.83 -0.52 -21.59
N VAL A 307 -11.78 -1.02 -22.37
CA VAL A 307 -11.70 -2.36 -22.99
C VAL A 307 -10.44 -2.51 -23.84
N GLU A 308 -10.04 -1.50 -24.61
CA GLU A 308 -8.84 -1.59 -25.45
C GLU A 308 -7.56 -1.77 -24.62
N THR A 309 -7.44 -1.05 -23.50
CA THR A 309 -6.31 -1.15 -22.58
C THR A 309 -6.26 -2.52 -21.93
N ILE A 310 -7.41 -3.05 -21.50
CA ILE A 310 -7.53 -4.37 -20.88
C ILE A 310 -7.18 -5.47 -21.89
N ALA A 311 -7.71 -5.38 -23.11
CA ALA A 311 -7.44 -6.33 -24.18
C ALA A 311 -5.95 -6.35 -24.55
N ALA A 312 -5.32 -5.18 -24.72
CA ALA A 312 -3.89 -5.07 -25.00
C ALA A 312 -3.02 -5.73 -23.92
N ARG A 313 -3.40 -5.60 -22.64
CA ARG A 313 -2.74 -6.28 -21.52
C ARG A 313 -2.93 -7.80 -21.58
N HIS A 314 -4.14 -8.28 -21.86
CA HIS A 314 -4.40 -9.72 -22.03
C HIS A 314 -3.62 -10.32 -23.19
N ASP A 315 -3.48 -9.60 -24.31
CA ASP A 315 -2.66 -10.02 -25.44
C ASP A 315 -1.18 -10.08 -25.08
N ALA A 316 -0.68 -9.11 -24.33
CA ALA A 316 0.70 -9.13 -23.84
C ALA A 316 0.98 -10.33 -22.91
N VAL A 317 0.05 -10.67 -22.02
CA VAL A 317 0.15 -11.87 -21.16
C VAL A 317 0.12 -13.15 -22.00
N ALA A 318 -0.73 -13.20 -23.04
CA ALA A 318 -0.84 -14.37 -23.91
C ALA A 318 0.49 -14.74 -24.59
N VAL A 319 1.28 -13.75 -24.99
CA VAL A 319 2.61 -13.95 -25.61
C VAL A 319 3.54 -14.72 -24.67
N PHE A 320 3.65 -14.30 -23.41
CA PHE A 320 4.52 -14.96 -22.42
C PHE A 320 3.97 -16.28 -21.88
N ILE A 321 2.68 -16.56 -22.10
CA ILE A 321 2.12 -17.91 -21.89
C ILE A 321 2.50 -18.82 -23.04
N ALA A 322 2.44 -18.33 -24.28
CA ALA A 322 2.76 -19.09 -25.49
C ALA A 322 4.27 -19.36 -25.64
N ASP A 323 5.12 -18.44 -25.17
CA ASP A 323 6.58 -18.56 -25.22
C ASP A 323 7.21 -18.57 -23.81
N PRO A 324 7.40 -19.76 -23.20
CA PRO A 324 8.05 -19.90 -21.89
C PRO A 324 9.52 -19.47 -21.89
N GLU A 325 10.22 -19.54 -23.03
CA GLU A 325 11.64 -19.19 -23.11
C GLU A 325 11.80 -17.67 -23.06
N ALA A 326 11.01 -16.92 -23.84
CA ALA A 326 10.95 -15.47 -23.75
C ALA A 326 10.54 -15.02 -22.33
N ARG A 327 9.55 -15.67 -21.71
CA ARG A 327 9.14 -15.38 -20.33
C ARG A 327 10.31 -15.58 -19.36
N ALA A 328 11.03 -16.69 -19.44
CA ALA A 328 12.17 -16.97 -18.59
C ALA A 328 13.34 -16.01 -18.84
N GLY A 329 13.60 -15.65 -20.10
CA GLY A 329 14.64 -14.71 -20.52
C GLY A 329 14.42 -13.31 -19.94
N VAL A 330 13.21 -12.76 -20.12
CA VAL A 330 12.80 -11.46 -19.56
C VAL A 330 12.89 -11.47 -18.03
N ARG A 331 12.34 -12.50 -17.38
CA ARG A 331 12.40 -12.60 -15.91
C ARG A 331 13.83 -12.72 -15.40
N ARG A 332 14.72 -13.40 -16.12
CA ARG A 332 16.15 -13.47 -15.76
C ARG A 332 16.83 -12.11 -15.89
N ALA A 333 16.53 -11.37 -16.96
CA ALA A 333 17.10 -10.04 -17.21
C ALA A 333 16.67 -9.02 -16.14
N LEU A 334 15.40 -9.05 -15.71
CA LEU A 334 14.85 -8.10 -14.75
C LEU A 334 15.07 -8.48 -13.28
N LYS A 335 15.56 -9.70 -13.00
CA LYS A 335 15.70 -10.21 -11.64
C LYS A 335 16.75 -9.42 -10.86
N GLY A 336 16.32 -8.82 -9.75
CA GLY A 336 17.22 -8.08 -8.86
C GLY A 336 17.69 -6.73 -9.42
N VAL A 337 17.07 -6.25 -10.50
CA VAL A 337 17.28 -4.88 -10.97
C VAL A 337 16.76 -3.91 -9.91
N SER A 338 17.65 -3.05 -9.43
CA SER A 338 17.34 -1.96 -8.51
C SER A 338 16.49 -0.88 -9.17
N ASP A 339 15.73 -0.13 -8.37
CA ASP A 339 14.93 1.00 -8.85
C ASP A 339 15.85 2.15 -9.31
N ALA A 340 16.08 2.22 -10.63
CA ALA A 340 16.93 3.22 -11.24
C ALA A 340 16.42 4.65 -11.01
N MET A 341 15.10 4.85 -10.90
CA MET A 341 14.55 6.20 -10.72
C MET A 341 14.81 6.72 -9.31
N ARG A 342 14.75 5.86 -8.28
CA ARG A 342 15.19 6.22 -6.93
C ARG A 342 16.68 6.53 -6.86
N ALA A 343 17.51 5.80 -7.60
CA ALA A 343 18.94 6.07 -7.72
C ALA A 343 19.20 7.43 -8.42
N VAL A 344 18.55 7.69 -9.55
CA VAL A 344 18.61 9.00 -10.25
C VAL A 344 18.15 10.14 -9.36
N GLY A 345 17.08 9.96 -8.58
CA GLY A 345 16.58 10.96 -7.65
C GLY A 345 17.62 11.34 -6.58
N ARG A 346 18.33 10.36 -6.01
CA ARG A 346 19.43 10.61 -5.07
C ARG A 346 20.61 11.33 -5.73
N LEU A 347 21.02 10.89 -6.92
CA LEU A 347 22.11 11.50 -7.69
C LEU A 347 21.79 12.96 -8.03
N ALA A 348 20.56 13.24 -8.48
CA ALA A 348 20.07 14.58 -8.77
C ALA A 348 20.00 15.48 -7.53
N ALA A 349 19.68 14.90 -6.37
CA ALA A 349 19.67 15.63 -5.09
C ALA A 349 21.06 15.85 -4.48
N GLY A 350 22.15 15.44 -5.16
CA GLY A 350 23.52 15.54 -4.64
C GLY A 350 23.85 14.56 -3.51
N ARG A 351 23.02 13.54 -3.31
CA ARG A 351 23.15 12.52 -2.24
C ARG A 351 23.47 11.13 -2.76
N GLY A 352 23.63 11.01 -4.08
CA GLY A 352 23.91 9.74 -4.74
C GLY A 352 25.32 9.25 -4.49
N GLN A 353 25.46 7.94 -4.44
CA GLN A 353 26.72 7.23 -4.22
C GLN A 353 27.14 6.47 -5.49
N PRO A 354 28.41 6.00 -5.60
CA PRO A 354 28.84 5.18 -6.74
C PRO A 354 27.95 3.96 -7.00
N ARG A 355 27.39 3.35 -5.94
CA ARG A 355 26.41 2.27 -6.04
C ARG A 355 25.15 2.65 -6.82
N ASP A 356 24.73 3.92 -6.76
CA ASP A 356 23.53 4.43 -7.41
C ASP A 356 23.78 4.62 -8.92
N ALA A 357 24.97 5.07 -9.29
CA ALA A 357 25.39 5.11 -10.69
C ALA A 357 25.51 3.69 -11.29
N LEU A 358 26.02 2.74 -10.51
CA LEU A 358 26.04 1.32 -10.90
C LEU A 358 24.64 0.73 -11.05
N ALA A 359 23.70 1.10 -10.18
CA ALA A 359 22.29 0.71 -10.28
C ALA A 359 21.65 1.18 -11.60
N VAL A 360 21.93 2.43 -12.02
CA VAL A 360 21.49 2.96 -13.32
C VAL A 360 22.12 2.17 -14.48
N CYS A 361 23.43 1.91 -14.41
CA CYS A 361 24.14 1.11 -15.42
C CYS A 361 23.49 -0.27 -15.61
N ARG A 362 23.29 -1.02 -14.51
CA ARG A 362 22.67 -2.35 -14.53
C ARG A 362 21.23 -2.32 -15.06
N ALA A 363 20.47 -1.28 -14.76
CA ALA A 363 19.11 -1.13 -15.28
C ALA A 363 19.10 -0.95 -16.81
N LEU A 364 20.05 -0.19 -17.37
CA LEU A 364 20.19 -0.01 -18.82
C LEU A 364 20.63 -1.32 -19.52
N GLU A 365 21.57 -2.07 -18.93
CA GLU A 365 21.98 -3.38 -19.44
C GLU A 365 20.84 -4.41 -19.39
N ALA A 366 20.07 -4.40 -18.29
CA ALA A 366 18.90 -5.25 -18.13
C ALA A 366 17.81 -4.90 -19.14
N ALA A 367 17.60 -3.62 -19.45
CA ALA A 367 16.67 -3.17 -20.48
C ALA A 367 17.04 -3.74 -21.86
N ALA A 368 18.31 -3.62 -22.27
CA ALA A 368 18.80 -4.15 -23.54
C ALA A 368 18.66 -5.70 -23.60
N THR A 369 19.01 -6.39 -22.52
CA THR A 369 18.89 -7.85 -22.42
C THR A 369 17.43 -8.31 -22.47
N ALA A 370 16.54 -7.59 -21.79
CA ALA A 370 15.11 -7.87 -21.80
C ALA A 370 14.51 -7.63 -23.20
N ALA A 371 14.92 -6.57 -23.90
CA ALA A 371 14.49 -6.29 -25.27
C ALA A 371 14.88 -7.41 -26.24
N ALA A 372 16.10 -7.94 -26.11
CA ALA A 372 16.61 -9.04 -26.92
C ALA A 372 15.91 -10.38 -26.64
N ALA A 373 15.35 -10.56 -25.45
CA ALA A 373 14.61 -11.78 -25.07
C ALA A 373 13.16 -11.79 -25.55
N LEU A 374 12.66 -10.70 -26.15
CA LEU A 374 11.29 -10.63 -26.65
C LEU A 374 11.13 -11.42 -27.95
N PRO A 375 9.96 -12.08 -28.17
CA PRO A 375 9.69 -12.79 -29.39
C PRO A 375 9.55 -11.83 -30.59
N ALA A 376 9.85 -12.33 -31.78
CA ALA A 376 9.77 -11.55 -33.02
C ALA A 376 8.33 -11.17 -33.38
N GLU A 377 7.40 -12.13 -33.30
CA GLU A 377 5.96 -11.86 -33.43
C GLU A 377 5.40 -11.47 -32.06
N ARG A 378 4.89 -10.24 -31.97
CA ARG A 378 4.43 -9.65 -30.71
C ARG A 378 3.33 -8.61 -30.96
N PRO A 379 2.35 -8.48 -30.06
CA PRO A 379 1.30 -7.48 -30.14
C PRO A 379 1.86 -6.08 -29.89
N ALA A 380 1.09 -5.06 -30.29
CA ALA A 380 1.51 -3.66 -30.26
C ALA A 380 2.06 -3.20 -28.89
N LEU A 381 1.44 -3.64 -27.78
CA LEU A 381 1.90 -3.28 -26.44
C LEU A 381 3.30 -3.82 -26.13
N VAL A 382 3.59 -5.08 -26.49
CA VAL A 382 4.90 -5.70 -26.28
C VAL A 382 5.93 -5.17 -27.27
N ALA A 383 5.52 -4.84 -28.50
CA ALA A 383 6.36 -4.15 -29.47
C ALA A 383 6.83 -2.79 -28.94
N ALA A 384 5.89 -1.96 -28.44
CA ALA A 384 6.20 -0.64 -27.88
C ALA A 384 7.11 -0.72 -26.65
N MET A 385 6.97 -1.76 -25.81
CA MET A 385 7.93 -2.02 -24.73
C MET A 385 9.32 -2.31 -25.30
N GLY A 386 9.43 -3.26 -26.23
CA GLY A 386 10.70 -3.68 -26.80
C GLY A 386 11.43 -2.58 -27.54
N GLU A 387 10.71 -1.78 -28.32
CA GLU A 387 11.25 -0.59 -29.01
C GLU A 387 11.83 0.40 -28.00
N ARG A 388 11.06 0.73 -26.95
CA ARG A 388 11.52 1.68 -25.94
C ARG A 388 12.71 1.19 -25.12
N LEU A 389 12.78 -0.11 -24.85
CA LEU A 389 13.91 -0.73 -24.17
C LEU A 389 15.15 -0.81 -25.08
N ALA A 390 14.97 -0.99 -26.39
CA ALA A 390 16.05 -0.97 -27.37
C ALA A 390 16.59 0.45 -27.63
N GLU A 391 15.74 1.47 -27.50
CA GLU A 391 16.11 2.90 -27.52
C GLU A 391 16.86 3.38 -26.27
N ALA A 392 17.07 2.51 -25.27
CA ALA A 392 17.80 2.88 -24.05
C ALA A 392 19.18 3.47 -24.42
N PRO A 393 19.67 4.50 -23.69
CA PRO A 393 20.91 5.20 -24.01
C PRO A 393 22.13 4.29 -23.83
N GLY A 394 22.40 3.45 -24.83
CA GLY A 394 23.48 2.45 -24.80
C GLY A 394 24.86 3.07 -24.64
N GLU A 395 25.07 4.27 -25.18
CA GLU A 395 26.31 5.04 -24.99
C GLU A 395 26.52 5.43 -23.52
N LEU A 396 25.47 5.85 -22.81
CA LEU A 396 25.54 6.16 -21.39
C LEU A 396 25.82 4.89 -20.58
N GLY A 397 25.10 3.79 -20.87
CA GLY A 397 25.33 2.50 -20.23
C GLY A 397 26.77 2.01 -20.41
N ALA A 398 27.28 2.04 -21.64
CA ALA A 398 28.66 1.64 -21.97
C ALA A 398 29.70 2.55 -21.29
N ARG A 399 29.46 3.86 -21.25
CA ARG A 399 30.33 4.80 -20.55
C ARG A 399 30.36 4.53 -19.05
N LEU A 400 29.21 4.28 -18.42
CA LEU A 400 29.15 3.94 -16.99
C LEU A 400 29.91 2.64 -16.70
N ALA A 401 29.68 1.60 -17.50
CA ALA A 401 30.36 0.30 -17.37
C ALA A 401 31.87 0.40 -17.57
N ALA A 402 32.34 1.25 -18.50
CA ALA A 402 33.77 1.49 -18.73
C ALA A 402 34.41 2.37 -17.64
N THR A 403 33.62 3.22 -16.96
CA THR A 403 34.15 4.20 -16.01
C THR A 403 34.15 3.70 -14.57
N LEU A 404 33.16 2.89 -14.17
CA LEU A 404 32.98 2.44 -12.80
C LEU A 404 33.64 1.08 -12.56
N ASP A 405 34.44 0.96 -11.50
CA ASP A 405 34.82 -0.36 -10.99
C ASP A 405 33.62 -0.98 -10.24
N GLU A 406 33.09 -2.08 -10.76
CA GLU A 406 31.87 -2.70 -10.24
C GLU A 406 32.00 -3.14 -8.78
N ARG A 407 33.17 -3.66 -8.38
CA ARG A 407 33.39 -4.18 -7.02
C ARG A 407 33.44 -3.05 -6.01
N ALA A 408 34.21 -2.00 -6.30
CA ALA A 408 34.34 -0.83 -5.44
C ALA A 408 33.04 -0.04 -5.36
N ALA A 409 32.35 0.15 -6.50
CA ALA A 409 31.06 0.83 -6.53
C ALA A 409 29.98 0.06 -5.75
N SER A 410 29.92 -1.27 -5.89
CA SER A 410 28.96 -2.10 -5.13
C SER A 410 29.25 -2.13 -3.64
N ALA A 411 30.52 -2.04 -3.24
CA ALA A 411 30.93 -1.95 -1.83
C ALA A 411 30.71 -0.54 -1.24
N ASN A 412 30.29 0.42 -2.06
CA ASN A 412 30.22 1.83 -1.71
C ASN A 412 31.54 2.35 -1.12
N ALA A 413 32.64 1.99 -1.79
CA ALA A 413 33.96 2.41 -1.39
C ALA A 413 34.07 3.95 -1.41
N THR A 414 34.79 4.50 -0.43
CA THR A 414 35.03 5.94 -0.32
C THR A 414 35.94 6.48 -1.44
N ASP A 415 36.73 5.59 -2.02
CA ASP A 415 37.76 5.82 -3.03
C ASP A 415 37.95 4.55 -3.88
N GLY A 416 38.55 4.71 -5.06
CA GLY A 416 38.89 3.58 -5.93
C GLY A 416 37.70 3.04 -6.75
N TYR A 417 36.61 3.80 -6.87
CA TYR A 417 35.41 3.40 -7.61
C TYR A 417 35.47 3.76 -9.11
N VAL A 418 36.46 4.53 -9.55
CA VAL A 418 36.75 4.72 -10.99
C VAL A 418 37.68 3.61 -11.49
N ALA A 419 37.34 2.99 -12.61
CA ALA A 419 38.13 1.92 -13.23
C ALA A 419 39.52 2.40 -13.72
N GLU A 420 40.49 1.50 -13.77
CA GLU A 420 41.81 1.78 -14.35
C GLU A 420 41.70 2.08 -15.86
N GLY A 421 42.50 3.02 -16.37
CA GLY A 421 42.55 3.40 -17.78
C GLY A 421 41.55 4.49 -18.19
N VAL A 422 40.71 4.98 -17.27
CA VAL A 422 39.77 6.09 -17.51
C VAL A 422 40.50 7.44 -17.56
N ASP A 423 41.40 7.68 -16.60
CA ASP A 423 42.18 8.90 -16.49
C ASP A 423 43.63 8.56 -16.13
N ALA A 424 44.55 8.84 -17.05
CA ALA A 424 45.95 8.48 -16.88
C ALA A 424 46.60 9.15 -15.67
N ALA A 425 46.16 10.36 -15.30
CA ALA A 425 46.70 11.09 -14.16
C ALA A 425 46.19 10.50 -12.82
N LEU A 426 44.93 10.06 -12.76
CA LEU A 426 44.39 9.31 -11.63
C LEU A 426 45.14 8.00 -11.44
N ASP A 427 45.41 7.28 -12.53
CA ASP A 427 46.19 6.04 -12.49
C ASP A 427 47.62 6.29 -12.00
N GLU A 428 48.27 7.34 -12.49
CA GLU A 428 49.62 7.73 -12.04
C GLU A 428 49.65 8.10 -10.54
N ALA A 429 48.63 8.83 -10.06
CA ALA A 429 48.47 9.17 -8.65
C ALA A 429 48.24 7.92 -7.76
N ARG A 430 47.43 6.96 -8.25
CA ARG A 430 47.21 5.66 -7.57
C ARG A 430 48.47 4.80 -7.56
N VAL A 431 49.25 4.80 -8.63
CA VAL A 431 50.55 4.12 -8.70
C VAL A 431 51.52 4.70 -7.67
N LEU A 432 51.63 6.04 -7.58
CA LEU A 432 52.42 6.71 -6.55
C LEU A 432 52.02 6.29 -5.13
N GLN A 433 50.72 6.17 -4.87
CA GLN A 433 50.20 5.67 -3.60
C GLN A 433 50.60 4.20 -3.34
N ASN A 434 50.52 3.33 -4.34
CA ASN A 434 50.88 1.91 -4.21
C ASN A 434 52.40 1.68 -4.12
N GLU A 435 53.20 2.44 -4.87
CA GLU A 435 54.66 2.40 -4.83
C GLU A 435 55.20 2.86 -3.48
N SER A 436 54.49 3.76 -2.79
CA SER A 436 54.87 4.21 -1.46
C SER A 436 54.97 3.05 -0.45
N ARG A 437 54.13 2.01 -0.54
CA ARG A 437 54.24 0.82 0.33
C ARG A 437 55.52 0.02 0.07
N ARG A 438 55.94 -0.08 -1.20
CA ARG A 438 57.21 -0.74 -1.57
C ARG A 438 58.40 0.09 -1.10
N PHE A 439 58.31 1.41 -1.24
CA PHE A 439 59.32 2.35 -0.77
C PHE A 439 59.46 2.30 0.76
N VAL A 440 58.36 2.26 1.52
CA VAL A 440 58.37 2.10 2.99
C VAL A 440 59.03 0.78 3.40
N ALA A 441 58.76 -0.32 2.70
CA ALA A 441 59.38 -1.61 3.00
C ALA A 441 60.89 -1.59 2.76
N ALA A 442 61.35 -0.95 1.68
CA ALA A 442 62.78 -0.76 1.41
C ALA A 442 63.44 0.14 2.47
N LEU A 443 62.83 1.29 2.78
CA LEU A 443 63.31 2.23 3.79
C LEU A 443 63.40 1.58 5.19
N GLN A 444 62.45 0.70 5.54
CA GLN A 444 62.52 -0.07 6.78
C GLN A 444 63.76 -0.99 6.80
N ALA A 445 64.06 -1.68 5.70
CA ALA A 445 65.24 -2.54 5.62
C ALA A 445 66.54 -1.73 5.74
N ASP A 446 66.60 -0.58 5.08
CA ASP A 446 67.74 0.34 5.15
C ASP A 446 67.95 0.87 6.58
N TYR A 447 66.88 1.29 7.25
CA TYR A 447 66.96 1.73 8.66
C TYR A 447 67.34 0.59 9.62
N GLN A 448 66.85 -0.64 9.38
CA GLN A 448 67.26 -1.81 10.16
C GLN A 448 68.76 -2.12 9.99
N GLN A 449 69.30 -1.96 8.78
CA GLN A 449 70.73 -2.12 8.52
C GLN A 449 71.56 -0.99 9.13
N ALA A 450 71.15 0.27 8.94
CA ALA A 450 71.88 1.45 9.41
C ALA A 450 71.93 1.55 10.95
N THR A 451 70.85 1.20 11.64
CA THR A 451 70.75 1.27 13.10
C THR A 451 71.16 -0.02 13.82
N GLY A 452 71.25 -1.14 13.09
CA GLY A 452 71.47 -2.48 13.66
C GLY A 452 70.27 -3.05 14.44
N VAL A 453 69.14 -2.33 14.50
CA VAL A 453 67.95 -2.72 15.27
C VAL A 453 67.00 -3.51 14.36
N ARG A 454 67.11 -4.86 14.37
CA ARG A 454 66.19 -5.74 13.61
C ARG A 454 64.71 -5.63 14.00
N ALA A 455 64.43 -5.16 15.22
CA ALA A 455 63.07 -5.00 15.72
C ALA A 455 62.37 -3.71 15.27
N LEU A 456 63.08 -2.82 14.55
CA LEU A 456 62.55 -1.56 14.03
C LEU A 456 61.45 -1.82 13.00
N LYS A 457 60.29 -1.18 13.19
CA LYS A 457 59.17 -1.26 12.24
C LYS A 457 58.68 0.12 11.86
N ILE A 458 58.42 0.34 10.58
CA ILE A 458 57.72 1.54 10.12
C ILE A 458 56.22 1.23 10.15
N LYS A 459 55.45 2.05 10.85
CA LYS A 459 54.00 1.91 11.02
C LYS A 459 53.29 3.21 10.66
N HIS A 460 52.02 3.10 10.32
CA HIS A 460 51.13 4.23 10.07
C HIS A 460 50.03 4.29 11.13
N ASN A 461 49.71 5.50 11.60
CA ASN A 461 48.58 5.78 12.49
C ASN A 461 47.85 7.03 11.99
N ALA A 462 46.52 7.05 12.03
CA ALA A 462 45.72 8.16 11.53
C ALA A 462 46.02 9.53 12.20
N VAL A 463 46.52 9.54 13.44
CA VAL A 463 46.83 10.77 14.20
C VAL A 463 48.32 11.15 14.10
N LEU A 464 49.20 10.15 14.06
CA LEU A 464 50.66 10.35 14.10
C LEU A 464 51.33 10.23 12.73
N GLY A 465 50.59 9.82 11.69
CA GLY A 465 51.16 9.60 10.37
C GLY A 465 52.04 8.36 10.31
N TRP A 466 53.00 8.38 9.39
CA TRP A 466 54.08 7.39 9.33
C TRP A 466 55.13 7.66 10.41
N PHE A 467 55.53 6.62 11.14
CA PHE A 467 56.56 6.70 12.18
C PHE A 467 57.35 5.40 12.28
N VAL A 468 58.54 5.52 12.82
CA VAL A 468 59.43 4.42 13.16
C VAL A 468 59.16 4.01 14.61
N GLU A 469 58.83 2.74 14.85
CA GLU A 469 58.61 2.18 16.18
C GLU A 469 59.73 1.20 16.53
N VAL A 470 60.32 1.40 17.71
CA VAL A 470 61.36 0.53 18.27
C VAL A 470 61.01 0.13 19.71
N PRO A 471 61.40 -1.07 20.19
CA PRO A 471 61.24 -1.44 21.59
C PRO A 471 61.97 -0.47 22.52
N ALA A 472 61.44 -0.24 23.72
CA ALA A 472 61.99 0.73 24.67
C ALA A 472 63.49 0.52 24.98
N GLY A 473 63.97 -0.74 24.99
CA GLY A 473 65.38 -1.07 25.21
C GLY A 473 66.34 -0.69 24.07
N HIS A 474 65.82 -0.28 22.90
CA HIS A 474 66.61 0.20 21.75
C HIS A 474 66.40 1.69 21.47
N ALA A 475 65.69 2.41 22.33
CA ALA A 475 65.41 3.82 22.14
C ALA A 475 66.70 4.67 22.16
N ASP A 476 67.57 4.46 23.16
CA ASP A 476 68.81 5.23 23.31
C ASP A 476 69.73 5.15 22.07
N THR A 477 69.66 4.05 21.33
CA THR A 477 70.43 3.82 20.10
C THR A 477 69.98 4.75 18.96
N LEU A 478 68.70 5.13 18.93
CA LEU A 478 68.15 6.05 17.93
C LEU A 478 68.21 7.52 18.38
N HIS A 479 68.20 7.80 19.69
CA HIS A 479 68.36 9.17 20.22
C HIS A 479 69.73 9.79 19.88
N GLY A 480 70.74 8.98 19.57
CA GLY A 480 72.08 9.43 19.19
C GLY A 480 72.29 9.67 17.68
N ILE A 481 71.25 9.53 16.85
CA ILE A 481 71.33 9.68 15.39
C ILE A 481 70.50 10.90 14.98
N ASP A 482 71.13 11.92 14.38
CA ASP A 482 70.50 13.20 14.03
C ASP A 482 69.25 13.07 13.13
N ASP A 483 69.19 12.01 12.31
CA ASP A 483 68.11 11.79 11.32
C ASP A 483 66.79 11.33 11.97
N PHE A 484 66.80 10.91 13.25
CA PHE A 484 65.62 10.40 13.97
C PHE A 484 65.16 11.38 15.06
N SER A 485 64.02 12.03 14.81
CA SER A 485 63.39 12.93 15.78
C SER A 485 62.33 12.20 16.61
N HIS A 486 62.41 12.33 17.94
CA HIS A 486 61.46 11.70 18.87
C HIS A 486 60.06 12.29 18.73
N ARG A 487 59.03 11.42 18.70
CA ARG A 487 57.63 11.83 18.52
C ARG A 487 56.74 11.44 19.71
N GLN A 488 56.88 10.22 20.24
CA GLN A 488 56.07 9.72 21.35
C GLN A 488 56.74 8.54 22.07
N SER A 489 56.64 8.47 23.39
CA SER A 489 57.05 7.30 24.18
C SER A 489 55.83 6.54 24.71
N LEU A 490 55.85 5.21 24.57
CA LEU A 490 54.87 4.27 25.14
C LEU A 490 55.55 3.36 26.16
N ALA A 491 54.77 2.63 26.96
CA ALA A 491 55.30 1.74 27.99
C ALA A 491 56.22 0.62 27.45
N SER A 492 56.02 0.18 26.21
CA SER A 492 56.79 -0.91 25.58
C SER A 492 57.60 -0.49 24.34
N ALA A 493 57.40 0.72 23.81
CA ALA A 493 57.99 1.17 22.56
C ALA A 493 58.19 2.69 22.51
N VAL A 494 59.15 3.14 21.72
CA VAL A 494 59.39 4.57 21.45
C VAL A 494 59.24 4.82 19.95
N ARG A 495 58.60 5.94 19.60
CA ARG A 495 58.26 6.33 18.23
C ARG A 495 59.09 7.53 17.78
N PHE A 496 59.68 7.42 16.59
CA PHE A 496 60.51 8.44 15.95
C PHE A 496 59.96 8.79 14.57
N THR A 497 60.32 9.98 14.06
CA THR A 497 60.07 10.40 12.68
C THR A 497 61.36 10.89 12.05
N THR A 498 61.50 10.71 10.74
CA THR A 498 62.64 11.20 9.95
C THR A 498 62.14 12.22 8.93
N ASP A 499 63.03 13.05 8.38
CA ASP A 499 62.65 14.03 7.36
C ASP A 499 62.24 13.35 6.05
N THR A 500 62.91 12.26 5.69
CA THR A 500 62.53 11.38 4.57
C THR A 500 61.12 10.78 4.73
N LEU A 501 60.72 10.37 5.93
CA LEU A 501 59.36 9.91 6.19
C LEU A 501 58.34 11.05 6.13
N ARG A 502 58.72 12.25 6.56
CA ARG A 502 57.87 13.46 6.52
C ARG A 502 57.60 13.92 5.09
N ASP A 503 58.64 13.94 4.25
CA ASP A 503 58.54 14.27 2.83
C ASP A 503 57.72 13.23 2.06
N LEU A 504 57.94 11.95 2.36
CA LEU A 504 57.14 10.85 1.80
C LEU A 504 55.67 10.98 2.20
N GLU A 505 55.39 11.26 3.47
CA GLU A 505 54.03 11.49 3.98
C GLU A 505 53.35 12.66 3.25
N SER A 506 54.03 13.80 3.11
CA SER A 506 53.52 14.96 2.37
C SER A 506 53.21 14.62 0.91
N ARG A 507 54.09 13.88 0.23
CA ARG A 507 53.88 13.44 -1.16
C ARG A 507 52.71 12.46 -1.30
N ILE A 508 52.57 11.49 -0.38
CA ILE A 508 51.47 10.53 -0.39
C ILE A 508 50.14 11.24 -0.14
N LEU A 509 50.10 12.17 0.81
CA LEU A 509 48.89 12.95 1.10
C LEU A 509 48.49 13.80 -0.10
N ALA A 510 49.43 14.53 -0.71
CA ALA A 510 49.16 15.31 -1.91
C ALA A 510 48.67 14.44 -3.08
N ALA A 511 49.29 13.28 -3.32
CA ALA A 511 48.84 12.35 -4.37
C ALA A 511 47.46 11.73 -4.06
N SER A 512 47.18 11.43 -2.79
CA SER A 512 45.89 10.88 -2.36
C SER A 512 44.77 11.92 -2.48
N ASP A 513 45.06 13.18 -2.17
CA ASP A 513 44.10 14.27 -2.32
C ASP A 513 43.87 14.63 -3.80
N ASP A 514 44.91 14.61 -4.64
CA ASP A 514 44.76 14.78 -6.10
C ASP A 514 43.95 13.63 -6.72
N ALA A 515 44.26 12.38 -6.36
CA ALA A 515 43.49 11.22 -6.78
C ALA A 515 42.01 11.35 -6.38
N ARG A 516 41.73 11.71 -5.12
CA ARG A 516 40.37 11.89 -4.62
C ARG A 516 39.62 13.01 -5.36
N SER A 517 40.28 14.14 -5.58
CA SER A 517 39.70 15.30 -6.29
C SER A 517 39.34 14.94 -7.73
N ARG A 518 40.25 14.24 -8.45
CA ARG A 518 40.01 13.75 -9.81
C ARG A 518 38.87 12.75 -9.86
N GLU A 519 38.86 11.80 -8.93
CA GLU A 519 37.82 10.78 -8.86
C GLU A 519 36.43 11.40 -8.62
N GLN A 520 36.35 12.39 -7.73
CA GLN A 520 35.13 13.17 -7.49
C GLN A 520 34.70 13.96 -8.73
N ALA A 521 35.65 14.56 -9.47
CA ALA A 521 35.35 15.29 -10.71
C ALA A 521 34.79 14.37 -11.81
N ILE A 522 35.38 13.17 -11.98
CA ILE A 522 34.90 12.15 -12.91
C ILE A 522 33.49 11.71 -12.51
N PHE A 523 33.26 11.44 -11.23
CA PHE A 523 31.94 11.05 -10.73
C PHE A 523 30.90 12.15 -10.94
N ALA A 524 31.24 13.41 -10.65
CA ALA A 524 30.35 14.55 -10.87
C ALA A 524 29.95 14.68 -12.36
N ALA A 525 30.88 14.42 -13.28
CA ALA A 525 30.57 14.38 -14.71
C ALA A 525 29.58 13.25 -15.05
N LEU A 526 29.78 12.03 -14.53
CA LEU A 526 28.83 10.93 -14.71
C LEU A 526 27.44 11.26 -14.15
N VAL A 527 27.37 11.88 -12.98
CA VAL A 527 26.11 12.31 -12.37
C VAL A 527 25.38 13.30 -13.28
N ALA A 528 26.09 14.28 -13.84
CA ALA A 528 25.51 15.25 -14.76
C ALA A 528 24.90 14.58 -16.01
N ASP A 529 25.59 13.59 -16.59
CA ASP A 529 25.06 12.83 -17.73
C ASP A 529 23.83 12.00 -17.38
N ILE A 530 23.84 11.34 -16.21
CA ILE A 530 22.69 10.57 -15.71
C ILE A 530 21.48 11.48 -15.51
N VAL A 531 21.67 12.65 -14.89
CA VAL A 531 20.61 13.63 -14.65
C VAL A 531 20.05 14.17 -15.97
N ALA A 532 20.90 14.44 -16.96
CA ALA A 532 20.46 14.86 -18.30
C ALA A 532 19.65 13.78 -19.01
N ALA A 533 19.99 12.49 -18.81
CA ALA A 533 19.29 11.35 -19.39
C ALA A 533 18.02 10.93 -18.60
N ARG A 534 17.69 11.59 -17.49
CA ARG A 534 16.58 11.23 -16.60
C ARG A 534 15.23 10.97 -17.32
N PRO A 535 14.75 11.81 -18.25
CA PRO A 535 13.47 11.55 -18.94
C PRO A 535 13.44 10.22 -19.71
N TRP A 536 14.58 9.84 -20.30
CA TRP A 536 14.73 8.57 -21.00
C TRP A 536 14.78 7.39 -20.03
N ILE A 537 15.56 7.51 -18.95
CA ILE A 537 15.63 6.49 -17.89
C ILE A 537 14.24 6.23 -17.29
N ALA A 538 13.46 7.29 -17.04
CA ALA A 538 12.07 7.17 -16.55
C ALA A 538 11.18 6.40 -17.52
N ALA A 539 11.29 6.67 -18.83
CA ALA A 539 10.52 5.98 -19.84
C ALA A 539 10.92 4.49 -19.97
N VAL A 540 12.21 4.18 -19.87
CA VAL A 540 12.73 2.81 -19.83
C VAL A 540 12.22 2.08 -18.59
N ALA A 541 12.33 2.69 -17.41
CA ALA A 541 11.87 2.11 -16.15
C ALA A 541 10.36 1.79 -16.16
N ASP A 542 9.51 2.69 -16.71
CA ASP A 542 8.08 2.42 -16.89
C ASP A 542 7.82 1.17 -17.75
N LYS A 543 8.57 1.00 -18.84
CA LYS A 543 8.42 -0.18 -19.72
C LYS A 543 9.02 -1.44 -19.12
N MET A 544 10.11 -1.35 -18.35
CA MET A 544 10.64 -2.48 -17.59
C MET A 544 9.63 -2.96 -16.54
N ALA A 545 9.01 -2.04 -15.79
CA ALA A 545 8.00 -2.36 -14.81
C ALA A 545 6.76 -3.02 -15.45
N GLU A 546 6.28 -2.47 -16.56
CA GLU A 546 5.15 -3.06 -17.30
C GLU A 546 5.48 -4.45 -17.87
N LEU A 547 6.71 -4.65 -18.35
CA LEU A 547 7.18 -5.93 -18.87
C LEU A 547 7.31 -6.98 -17.75
N ASP A 548 7.85 -6.62 -16.58
CA ASP A 548 7.91 -7.51 -15.41
C ASP A 548 6.51 -7.95 -14.96
N VAL A 549 5.57 -6.99 -14.82
CA VAL A 549 4.18 -7.30 -14.48
C VAL A 549 3.55 -8.27 -15.48
N THR A 550 3.75 -8.04 -16.77
CA THR A 550 3.19 -8.92 -17.81
C THR A 550 3.76 -10.34 -17.71
N ALA A 551 5.08 -10.47 -17.54
CA ALA A 551 5.73 -11.77 -17.37
C ALA A 551 5.33 -12.47 -16.05
N ALA A 552 5.14 -11.71 -14.97
CA ALA A 552 4.65 -12.21 -13.68
C ALA A 552 3.21 -12.73 -13.76
N LEU A 553 2.32 -11.99 -14.41
CA LEU A 553 0.93 -12.41 -14.63
C LEU A 553 0.84 -13.65 -15.51
N ALA A 554 1.71 -13.80 -16.52
CA ALA A 554 1.83 -15.03 -17.30
C ALA A 554 2.33 -16.21 -16.45
N GLU A 555 3.31 -15.98 -15.57
CA GLU A 555 3.85 -17.02 -14.67
C GLU A 555 2.78 -17.58 -13.73
N ILE A 556 2.02 -16.71 -13.05
CA ILE A 556 0.92 -17.16 -12.18
C ILE A 556 -0.22 -17.82 -12.97
N ALA A 557 -0.51 -17.32 -14.18
CA ALA A 557 -1.56 -17.89 -15.01
C ALA A 557 -1.27 -19.34 -15.41
N VAL A 558 -0.02 -19.64 -15.76
CA VAL A 558 0.40 -21.01 -16.06
C VAL A 558 0.44 -21.87 -14.80
N ALA A 559 1.06 -21.37 -13.72
CA ALA A 559 1.22 -22.14 -12.48
C ALA A 559 -0.13 -22.53 -11.85
N ALA A 560 -1.10 -21.61 -11.84
CA ALA A 560 -2.40 -21.80 -11.20
C ALA A 560 -3.52 -22.20 -12.19
N ARG A 561 -3.19 -22.46 -13.46
CA ARG A 561 -4.13 -22.80 -14.54
C ARG A 561 -5.29 -21.80 -14.61
N TRP A 562 -4.94 -20.53 -14.76
CA TRP A 562 -5.90 -19.46 -14.97
C TRP A 562 -6.24 -19.32 -16.46
N THR A 563 -7.43 -18.82 -16.72
CA THR A 563 -7.97 -18.70 -18.08
C THR A 563 -8.02 -17.24 -18.52
N ARG A 564 -7.93 -17.00 -19.82
CA ARG A 564 -8.09 -15.67 -20.40
C ARG A 564 -9.57 -15.25 -20.27
N PRO A 565 -9.89 -14.16 -19.55
CA PRO A 565 -11.26 -13.66 -19.53
C PRO A 565 -11.59 -12.96 -20.85
N VAL A 566 -12.87 -13.02 -21.24
CA VAL A 566 -13.45 -12.15 -22.28
C VAL A 566 -13.98 -10.91 -21.57
N VAL A 567 -13.38 -9.76 -21.83
CA VAL A 567 -13.84 -8.46 -21.30
C VAL A 567 -14.44 -7.65 -22.44
N GLU A 568 -15.66 -7.17 -22.25
CA GLU A 568 -16.43 -6.47 -23.29
C GLU A 568 -17.19 -5.27 -22.72
N GLU A 569 -17.73 -4.45 -23.61
CA GLU A 569 -18.70 -3.42 -23.22
C GLU A 569 -20.05 -4.07 -22.87
N GLY A 570 -20.67 -3.64 -21.77
CA GLY A 570 -21.98 -4.12 -21.33
C GLY A 570 -22.01 -4.66 -19.91
N LEU A 571 -23.07 -5.40 -19.58
CA LEU A 571 -23.39 -5.83 -18.22
C LEU A 571 -23.20 -7.35 -17.99
N ALA A 572 -22.55 -8.05 -18.91
CA ALA A 572 -22.30 -9.48 -18.77
C ALA A 572 -21.48 -9.80 -17.52
N PHE A 573 -21.78 -10.90 -16.86
CA PHE A 573 -20.95 -11.42 -15.77
C PHE A 573 -21.21 -12.91 -15.64
N GLU A 574 -20.44 -13.69 -16.40
CA GLU A 574 -20.48 -15.15 -16.39
C GLU A 574 -19.10 -15.67 -15.98
N VAL A 575 -19.05 -16.44 -14.90
CA VAL A 575 -17.85 -17.10 -14.40
C VAL A 575 -18.19 -18.57 -14.21
N ALA A 576 -17.51 -19.47 -14.93
CA ALA A 576 -17.66 -20.90 -14.70
C ALA A 576 -16.45 -21.48 -13.99
N ALA A 577 -16.70 -22.33 -13.01
CA ALA A 577 -15.72 -22.95 -12.13
C ALA A 577 -14.73 -21.92 -11.54
N GLY A 578 -15.26 -20.78 -11.08
CA GLY A 578 -14.48 -19.73 -10.44
C GLY A 578 -13.90 -20.20 -9.10
N ARG A 579 -12.71 -19.70 -8.77
CA ARG A 579 -11.96 -20.04 -7.55
C ARG A 579 -11.45 -18.77 -6.87
N HIS A 580 -11.36 -18.78 -5.55
CA HIS A 580 -10.87 -17.62 -4.81
C HIS A 580 -9.33 -17.61 -4.80
N PRO A 581 -8.66 -16.62 -5.42
CA PRO A 581 -7.21 -16.68 -5.66
C PRO A 581 -6.38 -16.77 -4.36
N VAL A 582 -6.77 -16.03 -3.32
CA VAL A 582 -6.07 -16.03 -2.02
C VAL A 582 -6.29 -17.34 -1.24
N VAL A 583 -7.53 -17.80 -1.14
CA VAL A 583 -7.86 -19.03 -0.40
C VAL A 583 -7.30 -20.26 -1.12
N GLU A 584 -7.38 -20.33 -2.46
CA GLU A 584 -6.76 -21.40 -3.25
C GLU A 584 -5.24 -21.48 -3.00
N ALA A 585 -4.56 -20.33 -2.99
CA ALA A 585 -3.12 -20.27 -2.71
C ALA A 585 -2.74 -20.60 -1.26
N ALA A 586 -3.62 -20.30 -0.29
CA ALA A 586 -3.39 -20.59 1.12
C ALA A 586 -3.61 -22.07 1.48
N LEU A 587 -4.31 -22.85 0.65
CA LEU A 587 -4.50 -24.28 0.87
C LEU A 587 -3.23 -25.06 0.54
N ALA A 588 -2.84 -25.97 1.43
CA ALA A 588 -1.69 -26.87 1.22
C ALA A 588 -1.84 -27.74 -0.05
N ASP A 589 -3.09 -27.99 -0.46
CA ASP A 589 -3.45 -28.69 -1.68
C ASP A 589 -4.60 -27.95 -2.36
N ALA A 590 -4.29 -27.25 -3.45
CA ALA A 590 -5.24 -26.46 -4.22
C ALA A 590 -6.39 -27.29 -4.81
N SER A 591 -6.21 -28.61 -4.99
CA SER A 591 -7.27 -29.50 -5.50
C SER A 591 -8.46 -29.66 -4.53
N ARG A 592 -8.28 -29.25 -3.27
CA ARG A 592 -9.34 -29.25 -2.25
C ARG A 592 -10.28 -28.06 -2.35
N PHE A 593 -9.92 -27.02 -3.10
CA PHE A 593 -10.82 -25.89 -3.31
C PHE A 593 -11.95 -26.30 -4.25
N VAL A 594 -13.20 -26.06 -3.86
CA VAL A 594 -14.38 -26.39 -4.66
C VAL A 594 -14.74 -25.20 -5.56
N PRO A 595 -14.64 -25.33 -6.89
CA PRO A 595 -14.95 -24.24 -7.81
C PRO A 595 -16.46 -24.03 -7.94
N ASN A 596 -16.89 -22.79 -8.19
CA ASN A 596 -18.29 -22.40 -8.27
C ASN A 596 -18.60 -21.51 -9.47
N ASP A 597 -19.78 -21.69 -10.05
CA ASP A 597 -20.30 -20.89 -11.15
C ASP A 597 -21.00 -19.62 -10.62
N CYS A 598 -21.00 -18.55 -11.41
CA CYS A 598 -21.72 -17.31 -11.15
C CYS A 598 -22.21 -16.71 -12.47
N ASP A 599 -23.50 -16.42 -12.58
CA ASP A 599 -24.09 -15.72 -13.73
C ASP A 599 -25.00 -14.58 -13.26
N LEU A 600 -24.59 -13.34 -13.53
CA LEU A 600 -25.38 -12.12 -13.29
C LEU A 600 -25.73 -11.40 -14.60
N THR A 601 -25.52 -12.07 -15.73
CA THR A 601 -25.75 -11.51 -17.07
C THR A 601 -27.23 -11.15 -17.26
N PRO A 602 -27.55 -10.03 -17.94
CA PRO A 602 -28.92 -9.72 -18.34
C PRO A 602 -29.59 -10.90 -19.06
N ALA A 603 -30.89 -11.10 -18.84
CA ALA A 603 -31.63 -12.07 -19.63
C ALA A 603 -31.72 -11.63 -21.10
N GLU A 604 -31.91 -12.58 -22.02
CA GLU A 604 -32.09 -12.26 -23.44
C GLU A 604 -33.22 -11.24 -23.63
N GLY A 605 -32.90 -10.09 -24.23
CA GLY A 605 -33.84 -8.98 -24.44
C GLY A 605 -33.99 -7.98 -23.28
N ASP A 606 -33.33 -8.19 -22.13
CA ASP A 606 -33.29 -7.24 -21.02
C ASP A 606 -32.00 -6.39 -21.08
N ALA A 607 -32.12 -5.11 -20.72
CA ALA A 607 -31.01 -4.17 -20.65
C ALA A 607 -30.40 -4.05 -19.24
N LYS A 608 -30.98 -4.74 -18.24
CA LYS A 608 -30.56 -4.68 -16.83
C LYS A 608 -29.94 -5.99 -16.34
N ALA A 609 -28.93 -5.88 -15.49
CA ALA A 609 -28.25 -7.02 -14.90
C ALA A 609 -29.11 -7.75 -13.85
N ARG A 610 -28.70 -8.98 -13.49
CA ARG A 610 -29.38 -9.82 -12.49
C ARG A 610 -28.82 -9.61 -11.09
N ALA A 611 -29.66 -9.93 -10.11
CA ALA A 611 -29.31 -10.06 -8.71
C ALA A 611 -29.47 -11.51 -8.27
N THR A 612 -28.53 -12.03 -7.47
CA THR A 612 -28.63 -13.36 -6.87
C THR A 612 -28.68 -13.25 -5.35
N ILE A 613 -29.71 -13.85 -4.75
CA ILE A 613 -29.84 -14.04 -3.30
C ILE A 613 -29.16 -15.35 -2.93
N LEU A 614 -28.11 -15.29 -2.12
CA LEU A 614 -27.37 -16.44 -1.64
C LEU A 614 -27.77 -16.77 -0.20
N THR A 615 -28.35 -17.95 0.00
CA THR A 615 -28.70 -18.48 1.32
C THR A 615 -27.76 -19.62 1.72
N GLY A 616 -27.73 -19.95 3.01
CA GLY A 616 -27.00 -21.10 3.51
C GLY A 616 -26.28 -20.85 4.84
N PRO A 617 -25.75 -21.92 5.47
CA PRO A 617 -25.09 -21.82 6.77
C PRO A 617 -23.82 -20.93 6.71
N ASN A 618 -23.46 -20.29 7.82
CA ASN A 618 -22.30 -19.37 7.90
C ASN A 618 -20.98 -20.04 7.49
N MET A 619 -20.78 -21.30 7.86
CA MET A 619 -19.60 -22.09 7.47
C MET A 619 -19.72 -22.72 6.07
N GLY A 620 -20.78 -22.42 5.33
CA GLY A 620 -21.01 -22.94 3.98
C GLY A 620 -20.04 -22.38 2.94
N GLY A 621 -19.42 -21.23 3.20
CA GLY A 621 -18.49 -20.55 2.25
C GLY A 621 -19.12 -19.36 1.51
N LYS A 622 -20.24 -18.80 2.01
CA LYS A 622 -20.94 -17.66 1.38
C LYS A 622 -20.01 -16.49 1.12
N SER A 623 -19.35 -15.97 2.16
CA SER A 623 -18.44 -14.81 2.05
C SER A 623 -17.26 -15.10 1.10
N THR A 624 -16.75 -16.33 1.07
CA THR A 624 -15.69 -16.73 0.13
C THR A 624 -16.16 -16.67 -1.32
N TYR A 625 -17.36 -17.18 -1.61
CA TYR A 625 -17.97 -17.10 -2.94
C TYR A 625 -18.23 -15.64 -3.37
N LEU A 626 -18.68 -14.80 -2.44
CA LEU A 626 -18.88 -13.37 -2.70
C LEU A 626 -17.56 -12.67 -3.06
N ARG A 627 -16.53 -12.78 -2.19
CA ARG A 627 -15.20 -12.19 -2.42
C ARG A 627 -14.57 -12.68 -3.71
N GLN A 628 -14.69 -13.97 -4.00
CA GLN A 628 -14.17 -14.58 -5.22
C GLN A 628 -14.61 -13.83 -6.47
N ASN A 629 -15.91 -13.56 -6.61
CA ASN A 629 -16.44 -12.90 -7.80
C ASN A 629 -15.97 -11.44 -7.91
N ALA A 630 -15.83 -10.73 -6.78
CA ALA A 630 -15.24 -9.39 -6.73
C ALA A 630 -13.78 -9.40 -7.23
N LEU A 631 -12.98 -10.33 -6.71
CA LEU A 631 -11.56 -10.44 -7.05
C LEU A 631 -11.36 -10.86 -8.51
N ILE A 632 -12.23 -11.71 -9.06
CA ILE A 632 -12.21 -12.08 -10.47
C ILE A 632 -12.46 -10.88 -11.38
N ALA A 633 -13.42 -10.00 -11.03
CA ALA A 633 -13.66 -8.75 -11.76
C ALA A 633 -12.43 -7.83 -11.74
N ILE A 634 -11.82 -7.65 -10.56
CA ILE A 634 -10.61 -6.83 -10.40
C ILE A 634 -9.46 -7.39 -11.24
N LEU A 635 -9.21 -8.70 -11.18
CA LEU A 635 -8.13 -9.35 -11.95
C LEU A 635 -8.34 -9.21 -13.47
N ALA A 636 -9.57 -9.41 -13.94
CA ALA A 636 -9.90 -9.26 -15.36
C ALA A 636 -9.63 -7.82 -15.86
N GLN A 637 -10.05 -6.79 -15.11
CA GLN A 637 -9.82 -5.39 -15.47
C GLN A 637 -8.42 -4.87 -15.16
N ALA A 638 -7.69 -5.55 -14.29
CA ALA A 638 -6.25 -5.35 -14.11
C ALA A 638 -5.47 -5.83 -15.36
N GLY A 639 -6.05 -6.69 -16.21
CA GLY A 639 -5.38 -7.30 -17.36
C GLY A 639 -4.68 -8.62 -17.02
N ALA A 640 -5.07 -9.25 -15.91
CA ALA A 640 -4.61 -10.57 -15.52
C ALA A 640 -5.57 -11.66 -16.02
N TYR A 641 -5.05 -12.86 -16.23
CA TYR A 641 -5.92 -14.03 -16.39
C TYR A 641 -6.63 -14.32 -15.06
N VAL A 642 -7.74 -15.05 -15.10
CA VAL A 642 -8.60 -15.23 -13.93
C VAL A 642 -8.67 -16.69 -13.47
N PRO A 643 -8.83 -16.93 -12.15
CA PRO A 643 -8.97 -18.28 -11.57
C PRO A 643 -10.34 -18.91 -11.88
N ALA A 644 -10.62 -19.22 -13.14
CA ALA A 644 -11.86 -19.83 -13.62
C ALA A 644 -11.59 -20.82 -14.77
N ALA A 645 -12.58 -21.61 -15.15
CA ALA A 645 -12.53 -22.40 -16.39
C ALA A 645 -12.87 -21.53 -17.61
N ARG A 646 -13.90 -20.68 -17.47
CA ARG A 646 -14.25 -19.62 -18.43
C ARG A 646 -14.75 -18.39 -17.67
N ALA A 647 -14.52 -17.20 -18.24
CA ALA A 647 -15.06 -15.96 -17.69
C ALA A 647 -15.41 -14.98 -18.83
N ARG A 648 -16.61 -14.40 -18.77
CA ARG A 648 -17.09 -13.31 -19.64
C ARG A 648 -17.59 -12.19 -18.75
N ILE A 649 -16.94 -11.04 -18.79
CA ILE A 649 -17.16 -9.94 -17.85
C ILE A 649 -17.30 -8.63 -18.63
N GLY A 650 -18.49 -8.05 -18.59
CA GLY A 650 -18.70 -6.67 -19.02
C GLY A 650 -17.99 -5.70 -18.07
N VAL A 651 -17.49 -4.58 -18.57
CA VAL A 651 -16.75 -3.59 -17.75
C VAL A 651 -17.53 -3.22 -16.48
N VAL A 652 -16.87 -3.31 -15.33
CA VAL A 652 -17.32 -2.83 -14.02
C VAL A 652 -16.69 -1.45 -13.77
N ASP A 653 -17.52 -0.44 -13.65
CA ASP A 653 -17.09 0.94 -13.36
C ASP A 653 -16.96 1.20 -11.86
N ARG A 654 -17.78 0.54 -11.04
CA ARG A 654 -17.81 0.66 -9.59
C ARG A 654 -17.96 -0.69 -8.92
N LEU A 655 -17.16 -0.93 -7.88
CA LEU A 655 -17.23 -2.14 -7.06
C LEU A 655 -17.53 -1.78 -5.62
N PHE A 656 -18.62 -2.34 -5.10
CA PHE A 656 -19.01 -2.22 -3.71
C PHE A 656 -19.06 -3.59 -3.06
N SER A 657 -18.42 -3.75 -1.92
CA SER A 657 -18.42 -4.97 -1.13
C SER A 657 -18.58 -4.64 0.34
N ARG A 658 -19.72 -5.04 0.88
CA ARG A 658 -19.95 -5.08 2.32
C ARG A 658 -19.95 -6.52 2.79
N ILE A 659 -18.80 -6.98 3.26
CA ILE A 659 -18.64 -8.28 3.90
C ILE A 659 -18.21 -8.02 5.32
N GLY A 660 -19.06 -8.39 6.28
CA GLY A 660 -19.06 -7.98 7.69
C GLY A 660 -17.70 -7.56 8.25
N ALA A 661 -17.64 -6.34 8.77
CA ALA A 661 -16.45 -5.82 9.44
C ALA A 661 -16.25 -6.48 10.82
N SER A 662 -14.99 -6.69 11.18
CA SER A 662 -14.57 -6.77 12.57
C SER A 662 -14.89 -5.46 13.30
N ASP A 663 -15.32 -5.55 14.54
CA ASP A 663 -15.74 -4.43 15.38
C ASP A 663 -14.78 -3.24 15.32
N ASP A 664 -15.31 -2.06 14.99
CA ASP A 664 -14.61 -0.80 15.21
C ASP A 664 -15.13 -0.15 16.50
N LEU A 665 -14.70 -0.71 17.62
CA LEU A 665 -14.97 -0.18 18.96
C LEU A 665 -14.32 1.19 19.20
N ALA A 666 -13.36 1.61 18.36
CA ALA A 666 -12.57 2.83 18.58
C ALA A 666 -13.31 4.12 18.16
N ALA A 667 -14.25 4.04 17.20
CA ALA A 667 -14.95 5.21 16.68
C ALA A 667 -16.20 5.64 17.48
N GLY A 668 -16.60 4.89 18.52
CA GLY A 668 -17.78 5.20 19.34
C GLY A 668 -19.12 5.18 18.57
N ARG A 669 -19.15 4.63 17.36
CA ARG A 669 -20.36 4.47 16.53
C ARG A 669 -20.89 3.04 16.68
N SER A 670 -22.21 2.89 16.78
CA SER A 670 -22.85 1.57 16.74
C SER A 670 -22.50 0.87 15.43
N THR A 671 -22.18 -0.43 15.49
CA THR A 671 -21.87 -1.27 14.33
C THR A 671 -22.97 -1.21 13.26
N PHE A 672 -24.23 -1.11 13.70
CA PHE A 672 -25.38 -0.93 12.82
C PHE A 672 -25.40 0.44 12.12
N MET A 673 -24.99 1.52 12.79
CA MET A 673 -24.96 2.84 12.16
C MET A 673 -23.88 2.92 11.06
N VAL A 674 -22.71 2.32 11.30
CA VAL A 674 -21.65 2.22 10.27
C VAL A 674 -22.17 1.41 9.07
N GLU A 675 -22.83 0.29 9.34
CA GLU A 675 -23.47 -0.53 8.31
C GLU A 675 -24.50 0.25 7.48
N MET A 676 -25.34 1.07 8.12
CA MET A 676 -26.33 1.89 7.41
C MET A 676 -25.70 3.01 6.58
N VAL A 677 -24.63 3.63 7.06
CA VAL A 677 -23.90 4.66 6.29
C VAL A 677 -23.24 4.06 5.05
N GLU A 678 -22.63 2.87 5.18
CA GLU A 678 -22.06 2.15 4.04
C GLU A 678 -23.13 1.71 3.05
N LEU A 679 -24.25 1.15 3.53
CA LEU A 679 -25.37 0.78 2.67
C LEU A 679 -25.94 2.00 1.92
N ALA A 680 -26.10 3.14 2.60
CA ALA A 680 -26.56 4.37 1.98
C ALA A 680 -25.58 4.86 0.90
N ALA A 681 -24.26 4.77 1.13
CA ALA A 681 -23.26 5.11 0.13
C ALA A 681 -23.39 4.22 -1.12
N ILE A 682 -23.57 2.91 -0.95
CA ILE A 682 -23.79 1.97 -2.04
C ILE A 682 -25.04 2.34 -2.85
N LEU A 683 -26.19 2.54 -2.17
CA LEU A 683 -27.46 2.82 -2.84
C LEU A 683 -27.47 4.17 -3.58
N ASN A 684 -26.73 5.16 -3.09
CA ASN A 684 -26.65 6.48 -3.70
C ASN A 684 -25.65 6.55 -4.87
N GLN A 685 -24.62 5.71 -4.88
CA GLN A 685 -23.54 5.76 -5.87
C GLN A 685 -23.56 4.63 -6.90
N ALA A 686 -24.30 3.54 -6.65
CA ALA A 686 -24.39 2.43 -7.59
C ALA A 686 -25.16 2.83 -8.86
N GLY A 687 -24.50 2.67 -10.02
CA GLY A 687 -25.09 2.78 -11.35
C GLY A 687 -25.27 1.41 -12.01
N PRO A 688 -25.82 1.34 -13.24
CA PRO A 688 -26.02 0.07 -13.95
C PRO A 688 -24.75 -0.75 -14.16
N GLY A 689 -23.60 -0.08 -14.35
CA GLY A 689 -22.28 -0.70 -14.49
C GLY A 689 -21.69 -1.25 -13.19
N ALA A 690 -22.32 -1.02 -12.03
CA ALA A 690 -21.75 -1.43 -10.76
C ALA A 690 -21.84 -2.95 -10.53
N LEU A 691 -20.88 -3.47 -9.76
CA LEU A 691 -20.94 -4.78 -9.10
C LEU A 691 -21.09 -4.57 -7.60
N VAL A 692 -22.19 -5.03 -7.03
CA VAL A 692 -22.56 -4.84 -5.63
C VAL A 692 -22.59 -6.19 -4.91
N ILE A 693 -21.87 -6.27 -3.80
CA ILE A 693 -21.76 -7.45 -2.96
C ILE A 693 -22.18 -7.07 -1.54
N LEU A 694 -23.23 -7.73 -1.04
CA LEU A 694 -23.77 -7.51 0.30
C LEU A 694 -23.80 -8.84 1.04
N ASP A 695 -23.24 -8.87 2.25
CA ASP A 695 -23.23 -10.06 3.12
C ASP A 695 -23.89 -9.75 4.46
N GLU A 696 -25.01 -10.42 4.72
CA GLU A 696 -25.70 -10.46 6.01
C GLU A 696 -26.11 -9.09 6.57
N ILE A 697 -26.56 -8.18 5.69
CA ILE A 697 -27.10 -6.87 6.05
C ILE A 697 -28.33 -6.99 6.98
N GLY A 698 -28.45 -6.09 7.94
CA GLY A 698 -29.56 -5.98 8.89
C GLY A 698 -29.38 -6.73 10.20
N ARG A 699 -28.21 -7.37 10.44
CA ARG A 699 -27.99 -8.23 11.61
C ARG A 699 -27.96 -7.47 12.95
N GLY A 700 -27.56 -6.19 12.94
CA GLY A 700 -27.33 -5.41 14.18
C GLY A 700 -28.58 -4.83 14.85
N THR A 701 -29.78 -5.15 14.38
CA THR A 701 -31.06 -4.57 14.86
C THR A 701 -32.15 -5.63 15.05
N ALA A 702 -33.35 -5.23 15.44
CA ALA A 702 -34.51 -6.10 15.53
C ALA A 702 -34.76 -6.83 14.19
N THR A 703 -35.10 -8.12 14.26
CA THR A 703 -35.17 -9.00 13.08
C THR A 703 -36.04 -8.43 11.96
N PHE A 704 -37.20 -7.85 12.29
CA PHE A 704 -38.12 -7.28 11.30
C PHE A 704 -37.60 -5.97 10.69
N ASP A 705 -36.93 -5.12 11.46
CA ASP A 705 -36.33 -3.88 10.94
C ASP A 705 -35.18 -4.21 9.99
N GLY A 706 -34.31 -5.15 10.39
CA GLY A 706 -33.19 -5.61 9.57
C GLY A 706 -33.65 -6.26 8.26
N LEU A 707 -34.66 -7.12 8.32
CA LEU A 707 -35.29 -7.72 7.15
C LEU A 707 -35.89 -6.65 6.22
N SER A 708 -36.63 -5.68 6.77
CA SER A 708 -37.31 -4.64 5.99
C SER A 708 -36.30 -3.76 5.23
N ILE A 709 -35.19 -3.40 5.88
CA ILE A 709 -34.11 -2.63 5.26
C ILE A 709 -33.42 -3.45 4.15
N ALA A 710 -33.08 -4.72 4.44
CA ALA A 710 -32.46 -5.62 3.47
C ALA A 710 -33.35 -5.83 2.23
N TRP A 711 -34.66 -5.98 2.45
CA TRP A 711 -35.66 -6.11 1.40
C TRP A 711 -35.70 -4.87 0.50
N ALA A 712 -35.89 -3.69 1.10
CA ALA A 712 -35.96 -2.43 0.36
C ALA A 712 -34.66 -2.12 -0.40
N ALA A 713 -33.50 -2.42 0.20
CA ALA A 713 -32.21 -2.25 -0.44
C ALA A 713 -32.06 -3.14 -1.68
N LEU A 714 -32.42 -4.43 -1.58
CA LEU A 714 -32.35 -5.35 -2.71
C LEU A 714 -33.31 -4.96 -3.84
N GLU A 715 -34.53 -4.52 -3.52
CA GLU A 715 -35.46 -3.98 -4.51
C GLU A 715 -34.87 -2.77 -5.24
N ARG A 716 -34.29 -1.83 -4.48
CA ARG A 716 -33.66 -0.65 -5.07
C ARG A 716 -32.50 -1.00 -6.00
N LEU A 717 -31.65 -1.96 -5.63
CA LEU A 717 -30.56 -2.43 -6.50
C LEU A 717 -31.08 -3.09 -7.78
N ASN A 718 -32.15 -3.89 -7.69
CA ASN A 718 -32.80 -4.48 -8.86
C ASN A 718 -33.47 -3.43 -9.77
N GLU A 719 -33.96 -2.33 -9.22
CA GLU A 719 -34.48 -1.20 -10.00
C GLU A 719 -33.38 -0.47 -10.77
N ILE A 720 -32.23 -0.23 -10.11
CA ILE A 720 -31.02 0.34 -10.74
C ILE A 720 -30.55 -0.57 -11.89
N GLY A 721 -30.66 -1.90 -11.71
CA GLY A 721 -30.28 -2.89 -12.71
C GLY A 721 -28.79 -3.19 -12.74
N CYS A 722 -28.12 -3.08 -11.59
CA CYS A 722 -26.70 -3.40 -11.41
C CYS A 722 -26.50 -4.87 -11.02
N ARG A 723 -25.28 -5.38 -11.25
CA ARG A 723 -24.92 -6.77 -10.92
C ARG A 723 -24.85 -6.91 -9.40
N THR A 724 -25.68 -7.78 -8.82
CA THR A 724 -25.79 -7.87 -7.35
C THR A 724 -25.64 -9.30 -6.84
N LEU A 725 -24.77 -9.49 -5.85
CA LEU A 725 -24.73 -10.70 -5.02
C LEU A 725 -25.14 -10.35 -3.59
N PHE A 726 -26.22 -10.95 -3.12
CA PHE A 726 -26.81 -10.65 -1.82
C PHE A 726 -26.83 -11.91 -0.96
N ALA A 727 -25.84 -12.09 -0.09
CA ALA A 727 -25.85 -13.16 0.89
C ALA A 727 -26.67 -12.76 2.12
N THR A 728 -27.57 -13.64 2.56
CA THR A 728 -28.48 -13.33 3.67
C THR A 728 -28.75 -14.54 4.55
N HIS A 729 -29.11 -14.24 5.80
CA HIS A 729 -29.67 -15.20 6.76
C HIS A 729 -31.21 -15.13 6.84
N TYR A 730 -31.83 -14.14 6.20
CA TYR A 730 -33.28 -14.01 6.11
C TYR A 730 -33.82 -14.88 4.98
N HIS A 731 -34.54 -15.93 5.33
CA HIS A 731 -35.15 -16.83 4.35
C HIS A 731 -36.34 -16.17 3.63
N GLU A 732 -36.97 -15.19 4.27
CA GLU A 732 -38.10 -14.42 3.76
C GLU A 732 -37.75 -13.70 2.46
N LEU A 733 -36.49 -13.24 2.33
CA LEU A 733 -36.01 -12.57 1.11
C LEU A 733 -36.04 -13.48 -0.12
N THR A 734 -36.01 -14.81 0.05
CA THR A 734 -36.06 -15.73 -1.11
C THR A 734 -37.38 -15.63 -1.87
N ALA A 735 -38.46 -15.17 -1.22
CA ALA A 735 -39.74 -14.91 -1.87
C ALA A 735 -39.69 -13.73 -2.87
N LEU A 736 -38.64 -12.89 -2.84
CA LEU A 736 -38.46 -11.81 -3.83
C LEU A 736 -38.19 -12.34 -5.23
N ALA A 737 -37.52 -13.50 -5.37
CA ALA A 737 -37.24 -14.09 -6.67
C ALA A 737 -38.52 -14.42 -7.46
N ASP A 738 -39.60 -14.79 -6.76
CA ASP A 738 -40.89 -15.07 -7.38
C ASP A 738 -41.64 -13.79 -7.78
N ARG A 739 -41.36 -12.67 -7.11
CA ARG A 739 -42.11 -11.41 -7.24
C ARG A 739 -41.46 -10.40 -8.18
N ARG A 740 -40.13 -10.46 -8.33
CA ARG A 740 -39.37 -9.47 -9.10
C ARG A 740 -38.57 -10.15 -10.21
N PRO A 741 -38.70 -9.70 -11.47
CA PRO A 741 -37.86 -10.21 -12.54
C PRO A 741 -36.39 -9.87 -12.24
N ARG A 742 -35.48 -10.70 -12.77
CA ARG A 742 -34.01 -10.61 -12.63
C ARG A 742 -33.44 -10.93 -11.25
N ILE A 743 -34.26 -11.31 -10.27
CA ILE A 743 -33.77 -11.84 -8.99
C ILE A 743 -33.79 -13.37 -9.04
N ALA A 744 -32.65 -14.00 -8.76
CA ALA A 744 -32.51 -15.45 -8.67
C ALA A 744 -32.10 -15.89 -7.26
N ASN A 745 -32.50 -17.10 -6.86
CA ASN A 745 -32.08 -17.69 -5.60
C ASN A 745 -30.97 -18.72 -5.83
N ALA A 746 -29.96 -18.70 -4.97
CA ALA A 746 -28.93 -19.71 -4.87
C ALA A 746 -28.69 -20.11 -3.40
N THR A 747 -28.17 -21.30 -3.18
CA THR A 747 -27.87 -21.80 -1.83
C THR A 747 -26.55 -22.56 -1.78
N MET A 748 -25.86 -22.49 -0.63
CA MET A 748 -24.68 -23.32 -0.37
C MET A 748 -25.12 -24.75 -0.07
N ARG A 749 -24.63 -25.71 -0.85
CA ARG A 749 -24.96 -27.13 -0.72
C ARG A 749 -24.46 -27.71 0.60
N VAL A 750 -25.38 -28.35 1.31
CA VAL A 750 -25.14 -29.03 2.59
C VAL A 750 -25.55 -30.48 2.45
N LYS A 751 -24.72 -31.41 2.93
CA LYS A 751 -25.05 -32.84 2.97
C LYS A 751 -25.05 -33.35 4.41
N GLU A 752 -26.15 -33.99 4.82
CA GLU A 752 -26.20 -34.72 6.09
C GLU A 752 -25.65 -36.13 5.89
N TRP A 753 -24.68 -36.53 6.71
CA TRP A 753 -24.09 -37.86 6.69
C TRP A 753 -23.95 -38.41 8.11
N ARG A 754 -24.60 -39.56 8.38
CA ARG A 754 -24.59 -40.24 9.70
C ARG A 754 -24.96 -39.32 10.87
N GLY A 755 -25.80 -38.33 10.62
CA GLY A 755 -26.26 -37.36 11.62
C GLY A 755 -25.32 -36.17 11.83
N ASP A 756 -24.21 -36.06 11.08
CA ASP A 756 -23.33 -34.89 11.03
C ASP A 756 -23.55 -34.10 9.74
N ILE A 757 -23.23 -32.81 9.76
CA ILE A 757 -23.31 -31.93 8.59
C ILE A 757 -21.94 -31.81 7.94
N VAL A 758 -21.90 -32.03 6.63
CA VAL A 758 -20.73 -31.77 5.79
C VAL A 758 -21.06 -30.62 4.84
N PHE A 759 -20.23 -29.56 4.89
CA PHE A 759 -20.30 -28.46 3.95
C PHE A 759 -19.57 -28.84 2.68
N LEU A 760 -20.27 -28.83 1.54
CA LEU A 760 -19.68 -29.18 0.25
C LEU A 760 -19.08 -27.97 -0.48
N HIS A 761 -19.28 -26.76 0.06
CA HIS A 761 -18.77 -25.50 -0.50
C HIS A 761 -19.15 -25.26 -1.97
N GLN A 762 -20.24 -25.90 -2.42
CA GLN A 762 -20.78 -25.80 -3.77
C GLN A 762 -22.04 -24.93 -3.75
N VAL A 763 -22.19 -24.03 -4.72
CA VAL A 763 -23.39 -23.20 -4.93
C VAL A 763 -24.33 -23.94 -5.87
N GLU A 764 -25.60 -24.06 -5.50
CA GLU A 764 -26.65 -24.65 -6.33
C GLU A 764 -27.83 -23.68 -6.47
N PRO A 765 -28.54 -23.66 -7.62
CA PRO A 765 -29.77 -22.88 -7.77
C PRO A 765 -30.85 -23.32 -6.78
N GLY A 766 -31.60 -22.36 -6.24
CA GLY A 766 -32.70 -22.60 -5.32
C GLY A 766 -32.54 -21.90 -3.97
N ALA A 767 -33.54 -22.05 -3.11
CA ALA A 767 -33.53 -21.55 -1.75
C ALA A 767 -33.18 -22.68 -0.77
N ALA A 768 -32.54 -22.37 0.36
CA ALA A 768 -32.32 -23.34 1.42
C ALA A 768 -33.64 -23.83 2.02
N ASP A 769 -33.84 -25.15 2.09
CA ASP A 769 -35.07 -25.75 2.63
C ASP A 769 -35.27 -25.54 4.15
N ARG A 770 -34.17 -25.35 4.91
CA ARG A 770 -34.17 -25.22 6.39
C ARG A 770 -32.93 -24.47 6.92
N SER A 771 -33.05 -23.95 8.14
CA SER A 771 -31.95 -23.39 8.93
C SER A 771 -31.15 -24.49 9.65
N TYR A 772 -29.83 -24.55 9.43
CA TYR A 772 -28.94 -25.57 10.01
C TYR A 772 -28.26 -25.15 11.33
N GLY A 773 -28.69 -24.04 11.95
CA GLY A 773 -28.01 -23.43 13.10
C GLY A 773 -27.89 -24.37 14.30
N VAL A 774 -28.93 -25.15 14.61
CA VAL A 774 -28.93 -26.09 15.75
C VAL A 774 -27.98 -27.26 15.53
N GLN A 775 -27.81 -27.69 14.28
CA GLN A 775 -26.88 -28.74 13.89
C GLN A 775 -25.42 -28.26 13.90
N VAL A 776 -25.17 -27.00 13.50
CA VAL A 776 -23.85 -26.36 13.65
C VAL A 776 -23.47 -26.22 15.12
N ALA A 777 -24.43 -25.87 15.98
CA ALA A 777 -24.21 -25.81 17.43
C ALA A 777 -23.79 -27.17 18.02
N ARG A 778 -24.37 -28.28 17.51
CA ARG A 778 -23.92 -29.64 17.88
C ARG A 778 -22.48 -29.91 17.43
N LEU A 779 -22.10 -29.53 16.21
CA LEU A 779 -20.72 -29.64 15.69
C LEU A 779 -19.72 -28.82 16.53
N ALA A 780 -20.15 -27.67 17.06
CA ALA A 780 -19.35 -26.86 17.99
C ALA A 780 -19.23 -27.46 19.41
N GLY A 781 -19.87 -28.61 19.67
CA GLY A 781 -19.77 -29.32 20.94
C GLY A 781 -20.80 -28.91 22.01
N LEU A 782 -21.92 -28.26 21.64
CA LEU A 782 -22.95 -27.92 22.63
C LEU A 782 -23.56 -29.18 23.28
N PRO A 783 -23.90 -29.14 24.59
CA PRO A 783 -24.48 -30.27 25.28
C PRO A 783 -25.77 -30.79 24.61
N ALA A 784 -25.92 -32.11 24.53
CA ALA A 784 -27.05 -32.74 23.85
C ALA A 784 -28.43 -32.30 24.41
N ALA A 785 -28.50 -31.96 25.69
CA ALA A 785 -29.72 -31.42 26.32
C ALA A 785 -30.12 -30.06 25.74
N VAL A 786 -29.15 -29.16 25.51
CA VAL A 786 -29.37 -27.83 24.91
C VAL A 786 -29.77 -27.98 23.45
N VAL A 787 -29.09 -28.86 22.69
CA VAL A 787 -29.41 -29.12 21.28
C VAL A 787 -30.84 -29.67 21.13
N ARG A 788 -31.26 -30.62 21.99
CA ARG A 788 -32.66 -31.12 21.98
C ARG A 788 -33.65 -30.00 22.27
N ARG A 789 -33.42 -29.22 23.33
CA ARG A 789 -34.30 -28.11 23.69
C ARG A 789 -34.40 -27.07 22.58
N ALA A 790 -33.29 -26.74 21.93
CA ALA A 790 -33.26 -25.81 20.80
C ALA A 790 -34.07 -26.33 19.60
N ARG A 791 -34.05 -27.65 19.32
CA ARG A 791 -34.91 -28.25 18.29
C ARG A 791 -36.39 -28.13 18.63
N ASP A 792 -36.77 -28.41 19.88
CA ASP A 792 -38.16 -28.32 20.31
C ASP A 792 -38.70 -26.88 20.20
N VAL A 793 -37.85 -25.89 20.54
CA VAL A 793 -38.20 -24.46 20.40
C VAL A 793 -38.30 -24.07 18.92
N LEU A 794 -37.36 -24.50 18.09
CA LEU A 794 -37.38 -24.21 16.65
C LEU A 794 -38.64 -24.76 15.97
N ALA A 795 -39.04 -26.00 16.30
CA ALA A 795 -40.25 -26.62 15.76
C ALA A 795 -41.51 -25.78 16.05
N ARG A 796 -41.63 -25.23 17.27
CA ARG A 796 -42.74 -24.36 17.66
C ARG A 796 -42.74 -23.01 16.93
N LEU A 797 -41.55 -22.44 16.71
CA LEU A 797 -41.41 -21.18 15.96
C LEU A 797 -41.75 -21.38 14.48
N GLU A 798 -41.30 -22.47 13.85
CA GLU A 798 -41.64 -22.80 12.46
C GLU A 798 -43.14 -23.05 12.24
N GLU A 799 -43.82 -23.64 13.22
CA GLU A 799 -45.29 -23.79 13.21
C GLU A 799 -46.02 -22.44 13.31
N SER A 800 -45.45 -21.49 14.05
CA SER A 800 -46.03 -20.15 14.26
C SER A 800 -45.76 -19.21 13.07
N ASP A 801 -44.54 -19.23 12.50
CA ASP A 801 -44.14 -18.36 11.38
C ASP A 801 -44.81 -18.73 10.05
N ARG A 802 -45.05 -20.03 9.78
CA ARG A 802 -45.73 -20.46 8.55
C ARG A 802 -47.16 -19.90 8.42
N GLY A 803 -47.83 -19.65 9.55
CA GLY A 803 -49.17 -19.06 9.59
C GLY A 803 -49.17 -17.53 9.58
N ALA A 804 -48.29 -16.90 10.37
CA ALA A 804 -48.29 -15.45 10.56
C ALA A 804 -47.51 -14.68 9.48
N ALA A 805 -46.33 -15.16 9.07
CA ALA A 805 -45.48 -14.45 8.10
C ALA A 805 -46.10 -14.43 6.70
N ARG A 806 -46.81 -15.51 6.31
CA ARG A 806 -47.47 -15.59 5.00
C ARG A 806 -48.73 -14.71 4.92
N ALA A 807 -49.44 -14.51 6.03
CA ALA A 807 -50.62 -13.65 6.12
C ALA A 807 -50.25 -12.16 6.28
N ALA A 808 -49.24 -11.83 7.08
CA ALA A 808 -48.77 -10.46 7.28
C ALA A 808 -48.08 -9.87 6.03
N LEU A 809 -47.28 -10.66 5.30
CA LEU A 809 -46.67 -10.21 4.02
C LEU A 809 -47.71 -9.95 2.91
N MET A 810 -48.91 -10.49 3.01
CA MET A 810 -50.02 -10.22 2.08
C MET A 810 -50.81 -8.96 2.47
N ALA A 811 -50.65 -8.46 3.71
CA ALA A 811 -51.43 -7.35 4.24
C ALA A 811 -50.67 -6.01 4.34
N ASP A 812 -49.35 -6.00 4.60
CA ASP A 812 -48.65 -4.81 5.12
C ASP A 812 -47.65 -4.10 4.16
N LEU A 813 -47.86 -4.12 2.84
CA LEU A 813 -47.07 -3.29 1.90
C LEU A 813 -47.94 -2.18 1.26
N PRO A 814 -48.03 -0.99 1.89
CA PRO A 814 -48.91 0.10 1.48
C PRO A 814 -48.25 1.00 0.41
N LEU A 815 -47.88 0.44 -0.74
CA LEU A 815 -47.36 1.23 -1.87
C LEU A 815 -48.05 0.92 -3.22
N PHE A 816 -49.25 0.33 -3.20
CA PHE A 816 -50.06 0.07 -4.40
C PHE A 816 -51.57 0.30 -4.17
N ALA A 817 -51.95 1.32 -3.40
CA ALA A 817 -53.32 1.83 -3.43
C ALA A 817 -53.62 2.68 -4.69
N ALA A 818 -52.64 2.90 -5.58
CA ALA A 818 -52.78 3.82 -6.70
C ALA A 818 -52.23 3.25 -8.00
N THR A 819 -52.85 2.20 -8.56
CA THR A 819 -52.96 1.97 -10.03
C THR A 819 -53.72 0.66 -10.31
N VAL A 820 -54.98 0.53 -9.87
CA VAL A 820 -55.94 -0.38 -10.53
C VAL A 820 -57.32 0.25 -10.39
N ALA A 821 -57.96 0.56 -11.52
CA ALA A 821 -59.35 1.01 -11.56
C ALA A 821 -60.28 -0.07 -10.95
N PRO A 822 -61.36 0.30 -10.25
CA PRO A 822 -62.16 -0.67 -9.51
C PRO A 822 -62.87 -1.62 -10.47
N ALA A 823 -62.44 -2.88 -10.49
CA ALA A 823 -63.21 -4.00 -11.01
C ALA A 823 -64.06 -4.57 -9.86
N GLU A 824 -65.33 -4.78 -10.14
CA GLU A 824 -66.36 -5.25 -9.21
C GLU A 824 -65.95 -6.53 -8.47
N PRO A 825 -66.27 -6.66 -7.16
CA PRO A 825 -65.95 -7.85 -6.41
C PRO A 825 -66.90 -9.01 -6.78
N ALA A 826 -66.32 -10.09 -7.28
CA ALA A 826 -66.95 -11.41 -7.31
C ALA A 826 -67.13 -11.95 -5.87
N PRO A 827 -68.17 -12.75 -5.60
CA PRO A 827 -68.62 -13.05 -4.24
C PRO A 827 -67.65 -13.98 -3.50
N ALA A 828 -67.28 -13.57 -2.29
CA ALA A 828 -66.56 -14.40 -1.34
C ALA A 828 -67.49 -15.51 -0.81
N THR A 829 -67.04 -16.76 -0.88
CA THR A 829 -67.61 -17.88 -0.14
C THR A 829 -67.51 -17.62 1.36
N PRO A 830 -68.62 -17.73 2.13
CA PRO A 830 -68.59 -17.44 3.57
C PRO A 830 -67.87 -18.54 4.34
N HIS A 831 -66.92 -18.15 5.19
CA HIS A 831 -66.51 -18.97 6.33
C HIS A 831 -67.73 -19.11 7.27
N CYS A 832 -68.11 -20.34 7.62
CA CYS A 832 -69.10 -20.59 8.67
C CYS A 832 -68.65 -19.89 9.96
N ALA A 833 -69.40 -18.89 10.40
CA ALA A 833 -69.26 -18.30 11.72
C ALA A 833 -69.53 -19.39 12.77
N SER A 834 -68.60 -19.54 13.71
CA SER A 834 -68.77 -20.39 14.89
C SER A 834 -69.91 -19.80 15.72
N ARG A 835 -70.98 -20.59 15.91
CA ARG A 835 -72.20 -20.17 16.62
C ARG A 835 -71.91 -19.77 18.06
N LEU A 836 -70.81 -20.29 18.62
CA LEU A 836 -70.29 -19.90 19.92
C LEU A 836 -69.80 -18.44 19.97
N VAL A 837 -69.12 -17.97 18.92
CA VAL A 837 -68.55 -16.62 18.89
C VAL A 837 -69.66 -15.57 18.82
N GLU A 838 -70.68 -15.81 18.00
CA GLU A 838 -71.85 -14.92 17.93
C GLU A 838 -72.62 -14.86 19.26
N ALA A 839 -72.78 -15.99 19.95
CA ALA A 839 -73.44 -16.04 21.25
C ALA A 839 -72.62 -15.35 22.35
N LEU A 840 -71.29 -15.36 22.26
CA LEU A 840 -70.40 -14.70 23.21
C LEU A 840 -70.40 -13.18 23.01
N ASP A 841 -70.31 -12.72 21.76
CA ASP A 841 -70.26 -11.29 21.42
C ASP A 841 -71.60 -10.57 21.71
N GLY A 842 -72.71 -11.32 21.77
CA GLY A 842 -74.03 -10.80 22.09
C GLY A 842 -74.33 -10.63 23.59
N LEU A 843 -73.44 -11.09 24.48
CA LEU A 843 -73.67 -11.02 25.93
C LEU A 843 -73.06 -9.76 26.53
N ASP A 844 -73.88 -9.00 27.27
CA ASP A 844 -73.44 -7.88 28.11
C ASP A 844 -73.44 -8.30 29.59
N PRO A 845 -72.25 -8.58 30.19
CA PRO A 845 -72.15 -9.10 31.54
C PRO A 845 -72.70 -8.17 32.62
N ASP A 846 -72.66 -6.86 32.38
CA ASP A 846 -73.07 -5.85 33.35
C ASP A 846 -74.59 -5.66 33.41
N ALA A 847 -75.32 -6.18 32.41
CA ALA A 847 -76.77 -6.10 32.30
C ALA A 847 -77.50 -7.38 32.77
N LEU A 848 -76.78 -8.45 33.12
CA LEU A 848 -77.37 -9.75 33.45
C LEU A 848 -77.57 -9.93 34.96
N SER A 849 -78.72 -10.47 35.35
CA SER A 849 -78.91 -10.94 36.73
C SER A 849 -78.09 -12.23 36.96
N PRO A 850 -77.75 -12.57 38.22
CA PRO A 850 -76.96 -13.77 38.52
C PRO A 850 -77.56 -15.09 38.00
N ARG A 851 -78.89 -15.13 37.80
CA ARG A 851 -79.58 -16.31 37.26
C ARG A 851 -79.47 -16.37 35.73
N GLU A 852 -79.61 -15.23 35.05
CA GLU A 852 -79.47 -15.11 33.60
C GLU A 852 -78.02 -15.32 33.15
N ALA A 853 -77.04 -14.85 33.93
CA ALA A 853 -75.63 -15.10 33.68
C ALA A 853 -75.29 -16.60 33.76
N LEU A 854 -75.92 -17.35 34.69
CA LEU A 854 -75.74 -18.79 34.79
C LEU A 854 -76.38 -19.53 33.61
N GLU A 855 -77.57 -19.11 33.16
CA GLU A 855 -78.25 -19.67 31.98
C GLU A 855 -77.45 -19.40 30.70
N ALA A 856 -76.92 -18.18 30.52
CA ALA A 856 -76.05 -17.84 29.40
C ALA A 856 -74.78 -18.70 29.34
N LEU A 857 -74.19 -19.03 30.50
CA LEU A 857 -73.04 -19.95 30.56
C LEU A 857 -73.39 -21.37 30.13
N TYR A 858 -74.60 -21.86 30.41
CA TYR A 858 -75.06 -23.16 29.91
C TYR A 858 -75.30 -23.13 28.39
N GLU A 859 -75.85 -22.04 27.86
CA GLU A 859 -76.06 -21.86 26.41
C GLU A 859 -74.75 -21.80 25.63
N LEU A 860 -73.74 -21.07 26.13
CA LEU A 860 -72.40 -21.04 25.54
C LEU A 860 -71.74 -22.43 25.57
N LYS A 861 -71.95 -23.20 26.64
CA LYS A 861 -71.42 -24.56 26.74
C LYS A 861 -72.11 -25.51 25.76
N ALA A 862 -73.40 -25.33 25.50
CA ALA A 862 -74.15 -26.08 24.48
C ALA A 862 -73.73 -25.68 23.06
N ALA A 863 -73.58 -24.38 22.78
CA ALA A 863 -73.11 -23.88 21.48
C ALA A 863 -71.70 -24.38 21.14
N ARG A 864 -70.82 -24.46 22.14
CA ARG A 864 -69.49 -25.06 21.99
C ARG A 864 -69.52 -26.55 21.65
N ALA A 865 -70.44 -27.32 22.24
CA ALA A 865 -70.57 -28.76 21.93
C ALA A 865 -71.03 -28.98 20.47
N VAL A 866 -71.90 -28.10 19.97
CA VAL A 866 -72.38 -28.11 18.58
C VAL A 866 -71.28 -27.73 17.59
N ASP A 867 -70.45 -26.72 17.90
CA ASP A 867 -69.32 -26.34 17.04
C ASP A 867 -68.15 -27.36 17.08
N GLN A 868 -68.06 -28.19 18.13
CA GLN A 868 -67.04 -29.24 18.26
C GLN A 868 -67.47 -30.62 17.72
N GLY A 869 -68.71 -30.77 17.27
CA GLY A 869 -69.17 -31.97 16.56
C GLY A 869 -69.32 -33.23 17.42
N GLU A 870 -69.80 -33.11 18.67
CA GLU A 870 -70.29 -34.26 19.44
C GLU A 870 -71.81 -34.30 19.40
N GLY A 871 -72.37 -35.30 18.70
CA GLY A 871 -73.76 -35.75 18.84
C GLY A 871 -73.89 -36.77 19.96
#